data_AF-A0AAU2LF91-F1
#
_entry.id   AF-A0AAU2LF91-F1
#
_cell.length_a   1.000
_cell.length_b   1.000
_cell.length_c   1.000
_cell.angle_alpha   90.00
_cell.angle_beta   90.00
_cell.angle_gamma   90.00
#
_symmetry.space_group_name_H-M   'P 1'
#
loop_
_entity.id
_entity.type
_entity.pdbx_description
1 polymer ?
#
loop_
_entity_poly.entity_id
_entity_poly.type
_entity_poly.pdbx_seq_one_letter_code
_entity_poly.pdbx_strand_id
1 'polypeptide(L)'
;MTRLSAPGTRVLLIGTGTHSAASGLPPVPAVMGTLADLGQVLVERCGLAEENLRVIRDPANPTELGIAIAQEAERADDVLWVYYVGHGLVNPAGELYLATVATDSRPGWVAYTALAYTALRGSLLQTAARSIVVVLDCCFSGRAVGVLGSAEEQEVDLARVHGGYVLAAAARDELALATPGAPHTAFTGELIRLLTEGDPEGPQQLTLRQAYRYLDRTLPARGFPRPRHRASEWIDDLALCPNPAYRPPSLTPVLPVPAPAPDDGAPQVCPYPGLAAFGPGQAQWFFGREQLTTELAERLAGHMDATDPLVLVGPSGSGKSSLLGAGLLSALGKGALPMPGSRTWPHLLLTPTEHPLTELAIRLARLTGGPWRSLREELEGDPRRLATVVRELLQARAGRTAITGSRLVLVVDQFEETFTQCADENERRAFIRALCAAAGSDGEPSALVILSLRSDFRDHCAAFSELRPALHDAPLFIGPMTAPELHEAIAQPAQLTGLPLQPGLVEVLLRDLGVDRTAQGHDPEALPLLSHALRATWQRREDRTLTVAGYVAAGGVRNAIDTTAETVYNEFDPTEQRTAQSLMLRLVHVGEGTQDTRRRASRTRLLHDLPDPDAAATVLETLVRTRLVAVETDAVEIAHEALLHAWPRFRKWIDDNRAGLNIHQQLAKDTDAWDRKGRNPAQLYRGTRLSLAREWATDPARHTRPTPLQREFLDTSTHAVQQRRRKLALPAAAMCFLLLVTGVTWVVRDSYTPLVSNQASEQKGARKGEGRGTLTIGVSADQPGMSELRTANTFQGFEPDLALSIAANLGYDHNKVDFVSISSEAREHALKSARVDLIFSSYAISDTRKSGIKISGPYYASETSLLLPRESKATSLKDLNGRLVCVVKHSSAEKALHKTLPNITATTRTLEQCANALLDREVDAVASDTVHLAGFASQHPEQLHMINAPFGAPEKYGVAMRGDEVALKNAVCGSIEEYIASGSWERSYKSYLAPLLPSSPQPAQPPELTECTS
;
A
#
# COMPACT_ATOMS: atom_id res chain seq x y z
N MET A 1 9.05 5.69 -17.83
CA MET A 1 7.71 5.77 -18.43
C MET A 1 7.46 4.48 -19.18
N THR A 2 6.44 3.71 -18.78
CA THR A 2 5.94 2.57 -19.57
C THR A 2 5.38 3.12 -20.88
N ARG A 3 5.76 2.52 -22.01
CA ARG A 3 5.31 2.91 -23.35
C ARG A 3 5.04 1.66 -24.16
N LEU A 4 4.16 1.76 -25.15
CA LEU A 4 3.85 0.62 -26.03
C LEU A 4 5.08 0.02 -26.74
N SER A 5 6.12 0.83 -26.95
CA SER A 5 7.37 0.46 -27.58
C SER A 5 8.37 -0.23 -26.64
N ALA A 6 8.01 -0.49 -25.37
CA ALA A 6 8.94 -1.06 -24.40
C ALA A 6 9.21 -2.56 -24.66
N PRO A 7 10.45 -3.03 -24.46
CA PRO A 7 10.77 -4.46 -24.54
C PRO A 7 9.99 -5.23 -23.46
N GLY A 8 9.25 -6.28 -23.85
CA GLY A 8 8.35 -7.02 -22.97
C GLY A 8 6.86 -6.68 -23.11
N THR A 9 6.50 -5.76 -24.02
CA THR A 9 5.10 -5.49 -24.41
C THR A 9 4.54 -6.60 -25.30
N ARG A 10 3.30 -7.02 -25.05
CA ARG A 10 2.50 -7.91 -25.91
C ARG A 10 1.14 -7.29 -26.18
N VAL A 11 0.72 -7.28 -27.44
CA VAL A 11 -0.60 -6.83 -27.85
C VAL A 11 -1.32 -7.97 -28.58
N LEU A 12 -2.49 -8.34 -28.06
CA LEU A 12 -3.39 -9.33 -28.62
C LEU A 12 -4.65 -8.63 -29.12
N LEU A 13 -4.84 -8.60 -30.43
CA LEU A 13 -6.08 -8.13 -31.06
C LEU A 13 -6.96 -9.32 -31.45
N ILE A 14 -8.17 -9.37 -30.91
CA ILE A 14 -9.15 -10.41 -31.17
C ILE A 14 -10.35 -9.78 -31.84
N GLY A 15 -10.83 -10.38 -32.92
CA GLY A 15 -12.11 -9.98 -33.49
C GLY A 15 -12.94 -11.13 -34.04
N THR A 16 -14.23 -11.06 -33.77
CA THR A 16 -15.24 -12.02 -34.23
C THR A 16 -16.27 -11.28 -35.09
N GLY A 17 -16.14 -11.40 -36.41
CA GLY A 17 -17.01 -10.78 -37.41
C GLY A 17 -17.90 -11.77 -38.17
N THR A 18 -17.55 -13.05 -38.18
CA THR A 18 -18.37 -14.11 -38.78
C THR A 18 -18.91 -15.08 -37.73
N HIS A 19 -20.09 -15.62 -37.98
CA HIS A 19 -20.76 -16.55 -37.08
C HIS A 19 -21.42 -17.68 -37.85
N SER A 20 -21.52 -18.85 -37.21
CA SER A 20 -22.23 -19.99 -37.79
C SER A 20 -23.72 -19.68 -38.00
N ALA A 21 -24.36 -20.36 -38.96
CA ALA A 21 -25.80 -20.19 -39.23
C ALA A 21 -26.69 -20.53 -38.02
N ALA A 22 -26.19 -21.34 -37.08
CA ALA A 22 -26.89 -21.70 -35.85
C ALA A 22 -26.71 -20.68 -34.71
N SER A 23 -25.85 -19.67 -34.87
CA SER A 23 -25.45 -18.75 -33.80
C SER A 23 -26.55 -17.81 -33.30
N GLY A 24 -27.50 -17.45 -34.17
CA GLY A 24 -28.45 -16.37 -33.90
C GLY A 24 -27.83 -14.97 -33.91
N LEU A 25 -26.53 -14.83 -34.21
CA LEU A 25 -25.81 -13.54 -34.27
C LEU A 25 -25.64 -13.07 -35.73
N PRO A 26 -25.90 -11.78 -36.03
CA PRO A 26 -25.65 -11.24 -37.36
C PRO A 26 -24.13 -11.06 -37.59
N PRO A 27 -23.63 -11.21 -38.83
CA PRO A 27 -22.23 -10.92 -39.14
C PRO A 27 -21.93 -9.42 -38.96
N VAL A 28 -20.68 -9.11 -38.59
CA VAL A 28 -20.17 -7.74 -38.45
C VAL A 28 -18.96 -7.57 -39.38
N PRO A 29 -19.18 -7.29 -40.69
CA PRO A 29 -18.10 -7.25 -41.68
C PRO A 29 -16.96 -6.26 -41.34
N ALA A 30 -17.28 -5.18 -40.63
CA ALA A 30 -16.33 -4.16 -40.22
C ALA A 30 -15.22 -4.68 -39.29
N VAL A 31 -15.41 -5.82 -38.61
CA VAL A 31 -14.44 -6.36 -37.65
C VAL A 31 -13.09 -6.67 -38.31
N MET A 32 -13.09 -7.24 -39.50
CA MET A 32 -11.84 -7.64 -40.17
C MET A 32 -11.00 -6.43 -40.60
N GLY A 33 -11.65 -5.40 -41.15
CA GLY A 33 -11.01 -4.13 -41.45
C GLY A 33 -10.50 -3.43 -40.20
N THR A 34 -11.31 -3.46 -39.13
CA THR A 34 -10.94 -2.91 -37.81
C THR A 34 -9.65 -3.52 -37.25
N LEU A 35 -9.53 -4.84 -37.25
CA LEU A 35 -8.32 -5.52 -36.74
C LEU A 35 -7.08 -5.23 -37.58
N ALA A 36 -7.23 -5.23 -38.91
CA ALA A 36 -6.12 -4.99 -39.82
C ALA A 36 -5.55 -3.58 -39.63
N ASP A 37 -6.44 -2.58 -39.66
CA ASP A 37 -6.03 -1.18 -39.60
C ASP A 37 -5.55 -0.79 -38.20
N LEU A 38 -6.19 -1.28 -37.14
CA LEU A 38 -5.70 -1.05 -35.77
C LEU A 38 -4.31 -1.66 -35.56
N GLY A 39 -4.10 -2.91 -35.99
CA GLY A 39 -2.81 -3.58 -35.89
C GLY A 39 -1.71 -2.82 -36.65
N GLN A 40 -2.01 -2.41 -37.89
CA GLN A 40 -1.08 -1.63 -38.70
C GLN A 40 -0.71 -0.29 -38.02
N VAL A 41 -1.70 0.43 -37.48
CA VAL A 41 -1.46 1.70 -36.79
C VAL A 41 -0.63 1.53 -35.53
N LEU A 42 -0.84 0.47 -34.75
CA LEU A 42 -0.02 0.19 -33.57
C LEU A 42 1.45 -0.08 -33.92
N VAL A 43 1.72 -0.77 -35.03
CA VAL A 43 3.10 -1.02 -35.49
C VAL A 43 3.71 0.25 -36.08
N GLU A 44 3.06 0.86 -37.07
CA GLU A 44 3.64 1.96 -37.86
C GLU A 44 3.68 3.30 -37.11
N ARG A 45 2.73 3.55 -36.21
CA ARG A 45 2.59 4.85 -35.52
C ARG A 45 2.95 4.78 -34.04
N CYS A 46 2.59 3.69 -33.37
CA CYS A 46 2.84 3.52 -31.93
C CYS A 46 4.19 2.87 -31.61
N GLY A 47 4.92 2.38 -32.61
CA GLY A 47 6.25 1.78 -32.43
C GLY A 47 6.21 0.43 -31.73
N LEU A 48 5.08 -0.29 -31.83
CA LEU A 48 4.99 -1.69 -31.42
C LEU A 48 5.83 -2.55 -32.37
N ALA A 49 6.75 -3.36 -31.84
CA ALA A 49 7.46 -4.33 -32.67
C ALA A 49 6.48 -5.34 -33.28
N GLU A 50 6.62 -5.67 -34.56
CA GLU A 50 5.70 -6.56 -35.27
C GLU A 50 5.61 -7.94 -34.60
N GLU A 51 6.73 -8.46 -34.07
CA GLU A 51 6.74 -9.71 -33.30
C GLU A 51 5.97 -9.68 -31.97
N ASN A 52 5.62 -8.48 -31.49
CA ASN A 52 4.87 -8.26 -30.25
C ASN A 52 3.37 -8.10 -30.49
N LEU A 53 2.92 -8.11 -31.76
CA LEU A 53 1.52 -8.05 -32.16
C LEU A 53 1.01 -9.43 -32.58
N ARG A 54 -0.04 -9.94 -31.93
CA ARG A 54 -0.79 -11.12 -32.37
C ARG A 54 -2.22 -10.71 -32.72
N VAL A 55 -2.69 -11.14 -33.89
CA VAL A 55 -4.06 -10.90 -34.35
C VAL A 55 -4.80 -12.23 -34.50
N ILE A 56 -5.97 -12.34 -33.88
CA ILE A 56 -6.86 -13.50 -33.95
C ILE A 56 -8.15 -13.08 -34.63
N ARG A 57 -8.47 -13.76 -35.73
CA ARG A 57 -9.63 -13.49 -36.57
C ARG A 57 -10.57 -14.67 -36.47
N ASP A 58 -11.82 -14.40 -36.12
CA ASP A 58 -12.91 -15.37 -36.06
C ASP A 58 -12.51 -16.66 -35.33
N PRO A 59 -12.15 -16.57 -34.02
CA PRO A 59 -11.83 -17.76 -33.24
C PRO A 59 -12.99 -18.75 -33.32
N ALA A 60 -12.70 -20.02 -33.58
CA ALA A 60 -13.73 -21.01 -33.90
C ALA A 60 -14.62 -21.28 -32.68
N ASN A 61 -14.06 -21.27 -31.47
CA ASN A 61 -14.73 -21.62 -30.23
C ASN A 61 -14.08 -20.90 -29.02
N PRO A 62 -14.76 -20.84 -27.85
CA PRO A 62 -14.25 -20.15 -26.66
C PRO A 62 -12.95 -20.74 -26.12
N THR A 63 -12.68 -22.03 -26.32
CA THR A 63 -11.43 -22.68 -25.88
C THR A 63 -10.22 -22.15 -26.65
N GLU A 64 -10.33 -22.02 -27.97
CA GLU A 64 -9.29 -21.44 -28.82
C GLU A 64 -8.98 -20.00 -28.39
N LEU A 65 -10.03 -19.21 -28.14
CA LEU A 65 -9.88 -17.83 -27.69
C LEU A 65 -9.20 -17.75 -26.31
N GLY A 66 -9.63 -18.58 -25.35
CA GLY A 66 -9.05 -18.62 -24.01
C GLY A 66 -7.57 -19.04 -24.01
N ILE A 67 -7.21 -20.06 -24.79
CA ILE A 67 -5.81 -20.52 -24.94
C ILE A 67 -4.94 -19.40 -25.48
N ALA A 68 -5.40 -18.68 -26.49
CA ALA A 68 -4.62 -17.59 -27.06
C ALA A 68 -4.38 -16.44 -26.07
N ILE A 69 -5.40 -16.07 -25.29
CA ILE A 69 -5.25 -15.05 -24.24
C ILE A 69 -4.24 -15.49 -23.19
N ALA A 70 -4.33 -16.75 -22.72
CA ALA A 70 -3.38 -17.30 -21.76
C ALA A 70 -1.94 -17.29 -22.28
N GLN A 71 -1.73 -17.72 -23.53
CA GLN A 71 -0.40 -17.72 -24.16
C GLN A 71 0.23 -16.32 -24.25
N GLU A 72 -0.55 -15.29 -24.59
CA GLU A 72 0.00 -13.93 -24.63
C GLU A 72 0.21 -13.36 -23.22
N ALA A 73 -0.63 -13.73 -22.25
CA ALA A 73 -0.46 -13.36 -20.85
C ALA A 73 0.82 -13.95 -20.24
N GLU A 74 1.18 -15.18 -20.60
CA GLU A 74 2.44 -15.85 -20.18
C GLU A 74 3.69 -15.19 -20.78
N ARG A 75 3.57 -14.54 -21.94
CA ARG A 75 4.71 -13.97 -22.69
C ARG A 75 4.93 -12.47 -22.45
N ALA A 76 4.07 -11.84 -21.65
CA ALA A 76 4.10 -10.41 -21.38
C ALA A 76 4.82 -10.13 -20.05
N ASP A 77 5.84 -9.28 -20.09
CA ASP A 77 6.68 -8.95 -18.94
C ASP A 77 6.53 -7.48 -18.48
N ASP A 78 6.06 -6.59 -19.37
CA ASP A 78 5.88 -5.16 -19.06
C ASP A 78 4.43 -4.71 -19.29
N VAL A 79 3.96 -4.75 -20.54
CA VAL A 79 2.58 -4.39 -20.92
C VAL A 79 1.88 -5.55 -21.61
N LEU A 80 0.71 -5.94 -21.13
CA LEU A 80 -0.21 -6.84 -21.83
C LEU A 80 -1.44 -6.06 -22.26
N TRP A 81 -1.63 -5.88 -23.57
CA TRP A 81 -2.86 -5.29 -24.12
C TRP A 81 -3.71 -6.35 -24.79
N VAL A 82 -4.90 -6.61 -24.25
CA VAL A 82 -5.94 -7.43 -24.90
C VAL A 82 -7.05 -6.56 -25.44
N TYR A 83 -7.26 -6.60 -26.76
CA TYR A 83 -8.30 -5.88 -27.46
C TYR A 83 -9.31 -6.89 -28.02
N TYR A 84 -10.60 -6.73 -27.73
CA TYR A 84 -11.66 -7.54 -28.30
C TYR A 84 -12.67 -6.67 -29.05
N VAL A 85 -13.03 -7.07 -30.28
CA VAL A 85 -14.09 -6.45 -31.07
C VAL A 85 -15.04 -7.49 -31.66
N GLY A 86 -16.35 -7.29 -31.49
CA GLY A 86 -17.37 -8.23 -31.97
C GLY A 86 -18.63 -8.20 -31.12
N HIS A 87 -19.38 -9.30 -31.09
CA HIS A 87 -20.58 -9.37 -30.23
C HIS A 87 -20.21 -9.62 -28.77
N GLY A 88 -20.89 -8.90 -27.90
CA GLY A 88 -20.93 -9.13 -26.45
C GLY A 88 -22.32 -9.60 -26.06
N LEU A 89 -22.39 -10.67 -25.27
CA LEU A 89 -23.62 -11.30 -24.82
C LEU A 89 -23.71 -11.26 -23.31
N VAL A 90 -24.92 -11.30 -22.78
CA VAL A 90 -25.16 -11.32 -21.33
C VAL A 90 -26.03 -12.52 -21.00
N ASN A 91 -25.62 -13.32 -20.01
CA ASN A 91 -26.43 -14.43 -19.53
C ASN A 91 -27.56 -13.91 -18.59
N PRO A 92 -28.53 -14.75 -18.19
CA PRO A 92 -29.58 -14.33 -17.25
C PRO A 92 -29.07 -13.83 -15.89
N ALA A 93 -27.85 -14.24 -15.48
CA ALA A 93 -27.20 -13.77 -14.25
C ALA A 93 -26.50 -12.40 -14.41
N GLY A 94 -26.50 -11.82 -15.61
CA GLY A 94 -25.89 -10.51 -15.87
C GLY A 94 -24.40 -10.54 -16.17
N GLU A 95 -23.79 -11.71 -16.37
CA GLU A 95 -22.38 -11.84 -16.71
C GLU A 95 -22.12 -11.59 -18.20
N LEU A 96 -21.01 -10.92 -18.51
CA LEU A 96 -20.57 -10.62 -19.88
C LEU A 96 -19.84 -11.81 -20.52
N TYR A 97 -20.18 -12.13 -21.77
CA TYR A 97 -19.55 -13.15 -22.60
C TYR A 97 -19.12 -12.58 -23.95
N LEU A 98 -17.95 -13.00 -24.43
CA LEU A 98 -17.36 -12.61 -25.70
C LEU A 98 -17.63 -13.70 -26.76
N ALA A 99 -18.27 -13.32 -27.85
CA ALA A 99 -18.66 -14.24 -28.91
C ALA A 99 -17.47 -14.78 -29.73
N THR A 100 -17.65 -15.99 -30.22
CA THR A 100 -16.78 -16.72 -31.17
C THR A 100 -17.65 -17.19 -32.35
N VAL A 101 -17.05 -17.84 -33.35
CA VAL A 101 -17.81 -18.33 -34.53
C VAL A 101 -18.89 -19.34 -34.14
N ALA A 102 -18.59 -20.21 -33.16
CA ALA A 102 -19.50 -21.25 -32.67
C ALA A 102 -20.50 -20.76 -31.60
N THR A 103 -20.49 -19.48 -31.24
CA THR A 103 -21.38 -18.95 -30.21
C THR A 103 -22.84 -19.06 -30.60
N ASP A 104 -23.67 -19.53 -29.67
CA ASP A 104 -25.12 -19.61 -29.78
C ASP A 104 -25.76 -18.62 -28.81
N SER A 105 -26.49 -17.64 -29.35
CA SER A 105 -27.05 -16.52 -28.60
C SER A 105 -28.27 -16.89 -27.74
N ARG A 106 -28.74 -18.15 -27.77
CA ARG A 106 -29.85 -18.60 -26.93
C ARG A 106 -29.43 -18.55 -25.45
N PRO A 107 -30.24 -17.98 -24.53
CA PRO A 107 -29.81 -17.67 -23.15
C PRO A 107 -29.17 -18.83 -22.35
N GLY A 108 -29.61 -20.08 -22.58
CA GLY A 108 -29.04 -21.26 -21.91
C GLY A 108 -27.78 -21.85 -22.55
N TRP A 109 -27.40 -21.38 -23.73
CA TRP A 109 -26.27 -21.90 -24.53
C TRP A 109 -25.05 -20.97 -24.51
N VAL A 110 -25.25 -19.68 -24.24
CA VAL A 110 -24.17 -18.67 -24.20
C VAL A 110 -23.03 -19.09 -23.27
N ALA A 111 -23.36 -19.60 -22.08
CA ALA A 111 -22.36 -20.01 -21.08
C ALA A 111 -21.41 -21.13 -21.55
N TYR A 112 -21.81 -21.90 -22.56
CA TYR A 112 -21.05 -23.04 -23.08
C TYR A 112 -20.39 -22.76 -24.44
N THR A 113 -20.83 -21.71 -25.13
CA THR A 113 -20.47 -21.46 -26.54
C THR A 113 -19.81 -20.10 -26.76
N ALA A 114 -19.71 -19.26 -25.73
CA ALA A 114 -18.99 -17.99 -25.71
C ALA A 114 -17.99 -17.96 -24.55
N LEU A 115 -16.98 -17.07 -24.62
CA LEU A 115 -15.98 -16.96 -23.56
C LEU A 115 -16.48 -16.01 -22.48
N ALA A 116 -16.63 -16.49 -21.24
CA ALA A 116 -16.96 -15.64 -20.11
C ALA A 116 -15.87 -14.58 -19.87
N TYR A 117 -16.25 -13.32 -19.65
CA TYR A 117 -15.30 -12.26 -19.31
C TYR A 117 -14.55 -12.56 -18.01
N THR A 118 -15.19 -13.27 -17.06
CA THR A 118 -14.55 -13.73 -15.83
C THR A 118 -13.41 -14.73 -16.09
N ALA A 119 -13.53 -15.59 -17.11
CA ALA A 119 -12.47 -16.50 -17.53
C ALA A 119 -11.30 -15.74 -18.19
N LEU A 120 -11.60 -14.77 -19.07
CA LEU A 120 -10.60 -13.86 -19.63
C LEU A 120 -9.86 -13.13 -18.52
N ARG A 121 -10.60 -12.52 -17.58
CA ARG A 121 -10.03 -11.85 -16.41
C ARG A 121 -9.12 -12.78 -15.61
N GLY A 122 -9.57 -14.02 -15.36
CA GLY A 122 -8.78 -15.03 -14.65
C GLY A 122 -7.42 -15.27 -15.30
N SER A 123 -7.37 -15.38 -16.63
CA SER A 123 -6.11 -15.52 -17.39
C SER A 123 -5.22 -14.28 -17.29
N LEU A 124 -5.80 -13.07 -17.40
CA LEU A 124 -5.03 -11.83 -17.29
C LEU A 124 -4.40 -11.65 -15.92
N LEU A 125 -5.07 -12.06 -14.85
CA LEU A 125 -4.55 -11.98 -13.48
C LEU A 125 -3.34 -12.89 -13.20
N GLN A 126 -2.99 -13.79 -14.13
CA GLN A 126 -1.80 -14.66 -14.02
C GLN A 126 -0.57 -14.10 -14.74
N THR A 127 -0.67 -12.96 -15.45
CA THR A 127 0.46 -12.39 -16.19
C THR A 127 1.55 -11.82 -15.27
N ALA A 128 2.80 -11.86 -15.71
CA ALA A 128 3.92 -11.16 -15.07
C ALA A 128 3.98 -9.67 -15.47
N ALA A 129 3.19 -9.24 -16.46
CA ALA A 129 3.16 -7.87 -16.94
C ALA A 129 2.80 -6.89 -15.82
N ARG A 130 3.57 -5.80 -15.73
CA ARG A 130 3.33 -4.69 -14.79
C ARG A 130 2.10 -3.87 -15.13
N SER A 131 1.60 -4.00 -16.35
CA SER A 131 0.54 -3.17 -16.89
C SER A 131 -0.39 -4.01 -17.76
N ILE A 132 -1.68 -4.05 -17.42
CA ILE A 132 -2.69 -4.84 -18.12
C ILE A 132 -3.73 -3.88 -18.70
N VAL A 133 -3.88 -3.88 -20.02
CA VAL A 133 -4.82 -3.04 -20.75
C VAL A 133 -5.85 -3.92 -21.42
N VAL A 134 -7.13 -3.74 -21.09
CA VAL A 134 -8.24 -4.45 -21.70
C VAL A 134 -9.13 -3.45 -22.41
N VAL A 135 -9.32 -3.62 -23.72
CA VAL A 135 -10.24 -2.79 -24.50
C VAL A 135 -11.33 -3.67 -25.11
N LEU A 136 -12.58 -3.35 -24.83
CA LEU A 136 -13.75 -4.12 -25.26
C LEU A 136 -14.66 -3.27 -26.15
N ASP A 137 -14.59 -3.52 -27.46
CA ASP A 137 -15.51 -2.98 -28.46
C ASP A 137 -16.63 -3.98 -28.77
N CYS A 138 -17.55 -4.11 -27.82
CA CYS A 138 -18.72 -4.98 -27.93
C CYS A 138 -19.89 -4.48 -27.08
N CYS A 139 -21.09 -4.98 -27.37
CA CYS A 139 -22.29 -4.68 -26.57
C CYS A 139 -22.11 -5.07 -25.10
N PHE A 140 -22.72 -4.30 -24.20
CA PHE A 140 -22.69 -4.52 -22.75
C PHE A 140 -21.29 -4.53 -22.11
N SER A 141 -20.27 -4.06 -22.83
CA SER A 141 -18.88 -4.01 -22.39
C SER A 141 -18.68 -3.24 -21.09
N GLY A 142 -19.54 -2.26 -20.78
CA GLY A 142 -19.54 -1.54 -19.50
C GLY A 142 -19.73 -2.43 -18.27
N ARG A 143 -20.14 -3.70 -18.43
CA ARG A 143 -20.19 -4.70 -17.34
C ARG A 143 -18.79 -5.14 -16.89
N ALA A 144 -17.79 -5.01 -17.75
CA ALA A 144 -16.38 -5.19 -17.39
C ALA A 144 -15.84 -4.05 -16.51
N VAL A 145 -16.52 -2.89 -16.51
CA VAL A 145 -16.20 -1.71 -15.71
C VAL A 145 -17.06 -1.76 -14.43
N GLY A 146 -16.51 -2.26 -13.33
CA GLY A 146 -17.23 -2.48 -12.06
C GLY A 146 -17.89 -1.21 -11.49
N VAL A 147 -19.11 -1.30 -10.93
CA VAL A 147 -19.75 -0.29 -10.06
C VAL A 147 -20.53 -0.98 -8.93
N LEU A 148 -20.40 -0.39 -7.73
CA LEU A 148 -21.11 -0.60 -6.45
C LEU A 148 -22.56 -1.07 -6.56
N GLY A 149 -22.93 -2.08 -5.77
CA GLY A 149 -24.35 -2.38 -5.50
C GLY A 149 -24.79 -3.79 -5.14
N SER A 150 -24.04 -4.58 -4.36
CA SER A 150 -24.56 -5.62 -3.44
C SER A 150 -23.40 -6.26 -2.68
N ALA A 151 -23.65 -6.68 -1.44
CA ALA A 151 -22.63 -7.20 -0.51
C ALA A 151 -22.12 -8.62 -0.85
N GLU A 152 -22.45 -9.18 -2.02
CA GLU A 152 -22.15 -10.58 -2.38
C GLU A 152 -21.27 -10.77 -3.62
N GLU A 153 -20.81 -9.71 -4.31
CA GLU A 153 -19.88 -9.84 -5.46
C GLU A 153 -18.62 -8.99 -5.29
N GLN A 154 -17.84 -9.28 -4.25
CA GLN A 154 -16.46 -8.79 -4.09
C GLN A 154 -15.44 -9.87 -4.49
N GLU A 155 -15.49 -10.32 -5.75
CA GLU A 155 -14.37 -11.02 -6.37
C GLU A 155 -13.52 -10.02 -7.19
N VAL A 156 -12.21 -10.03 -6.92
CA VAL A 156 -11.11 -9.18 -7.44
C VAL A 156 -11.43 -8.44 -8.76
N ASP A 157 -11.61 -7.13 -8.64
CA ASP A 157 -11.68 -6.19 -9.77
C ASP A 157 -10.30 -6.05 -10.42
N LEU A 158 -10.17 -6.18 -11.75
CA LEU A 158 -8.89 -5.99 -12.47
C LEU A 158 -8.32 -4.59 -12.22
N ALA A 159 -9.17 -3.58 -12.00
CA ALA A 159 -8.76 -2.23 -11.64
C ALA A 159 -8.39 -2.06 -10.15
N ARG A 160 -8.42 -3.13 -9.34
CA ARG A 160 -7.80 -3.18 -8.00
C ARG A 160 -6.43 -3.85 -8.02
N VAL A 161 -6.01 -4.40 -9.16
CA VAL A 161 -4.65 -4.91 -9.36
C VAL A 161 -3.76 -3.76 -9.81
N HIS A 162 -2.56 -3.67 -9.24
CA HIS A 162 -1.56 -2.66 -9.59
C HIS A 162 -1.31 -2.66 -11.11
N GLY A 163 -1.56 -1.53 -11.79
CA GLY A 163 -1.35 -1.37 -13.24
C GLY A 163 -2.46 -1.86 -14.20
N GLY A 164 -3.70 -2.07 -13.75
CA GLY A 164 -4.84 -2.51 -14.58
C GLY A 164 -5.67 -1.37 -15.20
N TYR A 165 -5.99 -1.48 -16.49
CA TYR A 165 -6.83 -0.54 -17.25
C TYR A 165 -7.90 -1.29 -18.06
N VAL A 166 -9.15 -0.86 -17.95
CA VAL A 166 -10.27 -1.38 -18.76
C VAL A 166 -10.97 -0.24 -19.46
N LEU A 167 -11.15 -0.33 -20.78
CA LEU A 167 -11.90 0.61 -21.62
C LEU A 167 -12.98 -0.14 -22.41
N ALA A 168 -14.22 0.28 -22.24
CA ALA A 168 -15.41 -0.32 -22.82
C ALA A 168 -16.10 0.66 -23.77
N ALA A 169 -16.54 0.17 -24.92
CA ALA A 169 -17.20 0.98 -25.94
C ALA A 169 -18.62 1.45 -25.58
N ALA A 170 -19.32 0.76 -24.67
CA ALA A 170 -20.70 1.05 -24.30
C ALA A 170 -20.95 0.88 -22.78
N ALA A 171 -22.06 1.42 -22.27
CA ALA A 171 -22.50 1.19 -20.89
C ALA A 171 -22.97 -0.26 -20.62
N ARG A 172 -23.28 -0.57 -19.36
CA ARG A 172 -23.66 -1.93 -18.90
C ARG A 172 -24.87 -2.53 -19.63
N ASP A 173 -25.83 -1.68 -20.00
CA ASP A 173 -27.11 -2.05 -20.60
C ASP A 173 -27.28 -1.41 -21.98
N GLU A 174 -26.17 -1.09 -22.64
CA GLU A 174 -26.12 -0.37 -23.91
C GLU A 174 -25.41 -1.20 -24.99
N LEU A 175 -25.85 -1.05 -26.24
CA LEU A 175 -25.28 -1.74 -27.39
C LEU A 175 -24.12 -0.93 -27.96
N ALA A 176 -23.02 -1.61 -28.32
CA ALA A 176 -21.98 -1.01 -29.16
C ALA A 176 -22.45 -1.02 -30.62
N LEU A 177 -22.02 -0.02 -31.40
CA LEU A 177 -22.54 0.20 -32.76
C LEU A 177 -21.46 -0.01 -33.83
N ALA A 178 -21.85 -0.71 -34.90
CA ALA A 178 -21.11 -0.78 -36.15
C ALA A 178 -22.01 -0.22 -37.26
N THR A 179 -21.56 0.83 -37.95
CA THR A 179 -22.34 1.47 -39.00
C THR A 179 -22.35 0.57 -40.24
N PRO A 180 -23.52 0.22 -40.81
CA PRO A 180 -23.58 -0.62 -42.00
C PRO A 180 -22.76 -0.03 -43.16
N GLY A 181 -21.86 -0.84 -43.73
CA GLY A 181 -21.00 -0.43 -44.84
C GLY A 181 -19.79 0.43 -44.44
N ALA A 182 -19.64 0.81 -43.17
CA ALA A 182 -18.43 1.47 -42.70
C ALA A 182 -17.25 0.48 -42.59
N PRO A 183 -16.01 0.94 -42.81
CA PRO A 183 -14.83 0.08 -42.75
C PRO A 183 -14.50 -0.40 -41.33
N HIS A 184 -14.94 0.35 -40.30
CA HIS A 184 -14.65 0.09 -38.88
C HIS A 184 -15.91 0.14 -38.02
N THR A 185 -15.87 -0.48 -36.84
CA THR A 185 -16.85 -0.22 -35.76
C THR A 185 -16.77 1.23 -35.31
N ALA A 186 -17.85 1.78 -34.73
CA ALA A 186 -17.89 3.21 -34.40
C ALA A 186 -16.83 3.61 -33.36
N PHE A 187 -16.66 2.80 -32.32
CA PHE A 187 -15.66 3.02 -31.28
C PHE A 187 -14.24 2.88 -31.81
N THR A 188 -13.91 1.75 -32.45
CA THR A 188 -12.54 1.53 -32.93
C THR A 188 -12.18 2.48 -34.07
N GLY A 189 -13.12 2.85 -34.93
CA GLY A 189 -12.89 3.82 -36.00
C GLY A 189 -12.43 5.18 -35.48
N GLU A 190 -13.03 5.67 -34.39
CA GLU A 190 -12.57 6.91 -33.75
C GLU A 190 -11.22 6.75 -33.05
N LEU A 191 -10.93 5.57 -32.49
CA LEU A 191 -9.62 5.28 -31.91
C LEU A 191 -8.53 5.24 -32.99
N ILE A 192 -8.77 4.58 -34.12
CA ILE A 192 -7.87 4.57 -35.28
C ILE A 192 -7.66 5.99 -35.79
N ARG A 193 -8.73 6.78 -35.92
CA ARG A 193 -8.66 8.19 -36.32
C ARG A 193 -7.78 9.02 -35.38
N LEU A 194 -7.92 8.85 -34.07
CA LEU A 194 -7.05 9.50 -33.08
C LEU A 194 -5.58 9.12 -33.29
N LEU A 195 -5.28 7.83 -33.43
CA LEU A 195 -3.90 7.35 -33.56
C LEU A 195 -3.27 7.72 -34.92
N THR A 196 -4.08 7.95 -35.96
CA THR A 196 -3.62 8.28 -37.32
C THR A 196 -3.55 9.79 -37.57
N GLU A 197 -4.63 10.50 -37.29
CA GLU A 197 -4.79 11.95 -37.53
C GLU A 197 -4.35 12.79 -36.34
N GLY A 198 -4.44 12.26 -35.11
CA GLY A 198 -4.11 12.97 -33.89
C GLY A 198 -5.25 13.82 -33.34
N ASP A 199 -5.07 14.32 -32.11
CA ASP A 199 -5.97 15.30 -31.52
C ASP A 199 -5.29 16.68 -31.51
N PRO A 200 -5.77 17.68 -32.27
CA PRO A 200 -5.23 19.04 -32.23
C PRO A 200 -5.27 19.68 -30.83
N GLU A 201 -6.21 19.25 -29.98
CA GLU A 201 -6.33 19.70 -28.60
C GLU A 201 -5.45 18.88 -27.64
N GLY A 202 -4.95 17.73 -28.09
CA GLY A 202 -4.16 16.79 -27.32
C GLY A 202 -2.68 17.17 -27.12
N PRO A 203 -2.01 16.58 -26.12
CA PRO A 203 -0.59 16.80 -25.85
C PRO A 203 0.31 16.17 -26.93
N GLN A 204 1.63 16.40 -26.86
CA GLN A 204 2.61 15.84 -27.80
C GLN A 204 2.60 14.30 -27.83
N GLN A 205 2.24 13.64 -26.73
CA GLN A 205 2.17 12.18 -26.61
C GLN A 205 0.75 11.76 -26.25
N LEU A 206 0.12 10.92 -27.07
CA LEU A 206 -1.17 10.31 -26.78
C LEU A 206 -0.98 9.21 -25.72
N THR A 207 -1.71 9.31 -24.61
CA THR A 207 -1.77 8.28 -23.56
C THR A 207 -3.13 7.59 -23.53
N LEU A 208 -3.30 6.53 -22.73
CA LEU A 208 -4.62 5.91 -22.50
C LEU A 208 -5.66 6.92 -22.00
N ARG A 209 -5.28 7.82 -21.09
CA ARG A 209 -6.13 8.94 -20.63
C ARG A 209 -6.58 9.84 -21.78
N GLN A 210 -5.66 10.18 -22.67
CA GLN A 210 -5.99 11.04 -23.82
C GLN A 210 -6.84 10.32 -24.86
N ALA A 211 -6.61 9.02 -25.06
CA ALA A 211 -7.48 8.20 -25.89
C ALA A 211 -8.91 8.17 -25.34
N TYR A 212 -9.09 7.94 -24.04
CA TYR A 212 -10.41 8.00 -23.41
C TYR A 212 -11.06 9.38 -23.56
N ARG A 213 -10.34 10.48 -23.25
CA ARG A 213 -10.89 11.84 -23.36
C ARG A 213 -11.33 12.21 -24.77
N TYR A 214 -10.51 11.87 -25.76
CA TYR A 214 -10.87 12.07 -27.16
C TYR A 214 -12.16 11.31 -27.49
N LEU A 215 -12.23 10.01 -27.14
CA LEU A 215 -13.38 9.16 -27.44
C LEU A 215 -14.65 9.60 -26.69
N ASP A 216 -14.55 10.01 -25.42
CA ASP A 216 -15.68 10.50 -24.61
C ASP A 216 -16.24 11.83 -25.15
N ARG A 217 -15.39 12.63 -25.82
CA ARG A 217 -15.82 13.85 -26.52
C ARG A 217 -16.41 13.54 -27.91
N THR A 218 -15.76 12.72 -28.72
CA THR A 218 -16.10 12.56 -30.15
C THR A 218 -17.23 11.58 -30.42
N LEU A 219 -17.31 10.47 -29.67
CA LEU A 219 -18.36 9.47 -29.87
C LEU A 219 -19.76 10.05 -29.64
N PRO A 220 -20.04 10.76 -28.52
CA PRO A 220 -21.38 11.30 -28.27
C PRO A 220 -21.73 12.45 -29.21
N ALA A 221 -20.75 13.26 -29.61
CA ALA A 221 -20.94 14.32 -30.59
C ALA A 221 -21.39 13.79 -31.96
N ARG A 222 -21.09 12.52 -32.26
CA ARG A 222 -21.53 11.82 -33.47
C ARG A 222 -22.74 10.90 -33.24
N GLY A 223 -23.36 10.96 -32.07
CA GLY A 223 -24.53 10.16 -31.71
C GLY A 223 -24.21 8.70 -31.35
N PHE A 224 -22.97 8.37 -31.05
CA PHE A 224 -22.55 7.04 -30.62
C PHE A 224 -22.51 6.91 -29.07
N PRO A 225 -22.56 5.68 -28.54
CA PRO A 225 -22.43 5.41 -27.10
C PRO A 225 -21.22 6.09 -26.46
N ARG A 226 -21.39 6.55 -25.21
CA ARG A 226 -20.28 7.07 -24.39
C ARG A 226 -19.39 5.91 -23.93
N PRO A 227 -18.07 5.98 -24.11
CA PRO A 227 -17.18 4.95 -23.61
C PRO A 227 -17.11 4.98 -22.07
N ARG A 228 -16.81 3.85 -21.46
CA ARG A 228 -16.57 3.71 -20.02
C ARG A 228 -15.13 3.26 -19.81
N HIS A 229 -14.44 3.82 -18.84
CA HIS A 229 -13.12 3.32 -18.48
C HIS A 229 -12.99 3.19 -16.96
N ARG A 230 -12.01 2.39 -16.55
CA ARG A 230 -11.50 2.36 -15.19
C ARG A 230 -10.02 2.02 -15.22
N ALA A 231 -9.26 2.76 -14.44
CA ALA A 231 -7.81 2.63 -14.33
C ALA A 231 -7.44 2.41 -12.86
N SER A 232 -6.34 1.70 -12.62
CA SER A 232 -5.67 1.66 -11.33
C SER A 232 -4.40 2.51 -11.35
N GLU A 233 -4.19 3.28 -10.28
CA GLU A 233 -2.95 4.03 -10.04
C GLU A 233 -2.54 4.96 -11.21
N TRP A 234 -1.42 4.68 -11.88
CA TRP A 234 -0.73 5.52 -12.87
C TRP A 234 -0.93 5.06 -14.33
N ILE A 235 -1.67 3.97 -14.58
CA ILE A 235 -1.74 3.34 -15.91
C ILE A 235 -2.38 4.25 -16.99
N ASP A 236 -3.21 5.20 -16.58
CA ASP A 236 -3.79 6.24 -17.45
C ASP A 236 -2.73 7.02 -18.25
N ASP A 237 -1.51 7.12 -17.72
CA ASP A 237 -0.41 7.85 -18.32
C ASP A 237 0.48 6.95 -19.20
N LEU A 238 0.09 5.69 -19.44
CA LEU A 238 0.75 4.81 -20.42
C LEU A 238 0.75 5.48 -21.80
N ALA A 239 1.94 5.75 -22.33
CA ALA A 239 2.08 6.40 -23.64
C ALA A 239 1.83 5.39 -24.77
N LEU A 240 0.89 5.76 -25.65
CA LEU A 240 0.50 5.00 -26.84
C LEU A 240 1.38 5.38 -28.03
N CYS A 241 1.35 6.65 -28.45
CA CYS A 241 2.10 7.15 -29.59
C CYS A 241 2.30 8.67 -29.55
N PRO A 242 3.25 9.23 -30.32
CA PRO A 242 3.30 10.66 -30.58
C PRO A 242 2.01 11.15 -31.26
N ASN A 243 1.53 12.32 -30.89
CA ASN A 243 0.33 12.93 -31.46
C ASN A 243 0.66 13.65 -32.79
N PRO A 244 0.19 13.16 -33.96
CA PRO A 244 0.54 13.76 -35.24
C PRO A 244 -0.15 15.11 -35.52
N ALA A 245 -1.27 15.40 -34.85
CA ALA A 245 -1.94 16.70 -34.89
C ALA A 245 -1.29 17.72 -33.95
N TYR A 246 -0.33 17.31 -33.12
CA TYR A 246 0.37 18.24 -32.25
C TYR A 246 1.13 19.25 -33.11
N ARG A 247 0.73 20.51 -32.97
CA ARG A 247 1.48 21.65 -33.45
C ARG A 247 2.10 22.29 -32.22
N PRO A 248 3.45 22.26 -32.06
CA PRO A 248 4.06 23.13 -31.07
C PRO A 248 3.62 24.55 -31.40
N PRO A 249 3.18 25.34 -30.40
CA PRO A 249 2.77 26.71 -30.66
C PRO A 249 3.89 27.40 -31.43
N SER A 250 3.56 27.92 -32.62
CA SER A 250 4.54 28.52 -33.52
C SER A 250 5.17 29.73 -32.84
N LEU A 251 6.41 29.55 -32.39
CA LEU A 251 7.28 30.62 -31.94
C LEU A 251 7.62 31.48 -33.16
N THR A 252 7.28 32.77 -33.10
CA THR A 252 7.86 33.76 -33.99
C THR A 252 9.39 33.68 -33.88
N PRO A 253 10.16 33.65 -34.98
CA PRO A 253 11.61 33.57 -34.89
C PRO A 253 12.15 34.76 -34.12
N VAL A 254 12.76 34.50 -32.97
CA VAL A 254 13.50 35.49 -32.20
C VAL A 254 14.78 35.81 -32.97
N LEU A 255 14.93 37.06 -33.43
CA LEU A 255 16.22 37.60 -33.85
C LEU A 255 17.23 37.45 -32.69
N PRO A 256 18.53 37.25 -32.95
CA PRO A 256 19.51 37.19 -31.86
C PRO A 256 19.52 38.55 -31.14
N VAL A 257 19.12 38.57 -29.87
CA VAL A 257 19.14 39.78 -29.02
C VAL A 257 20.38 39.73 -28.09
N PRO A 258 20.99 40.90 -27.81
CA PRO A 258 22.34 41.03 -27.25
C PRO A 258 22.42 40.65 -25.78
N ALA A 259 23.66 40.53 -25.29
CA ALA A 259 24.02 40.30 -23.89
C ALA A 259 23.24 41.20 -22.89
N PRO A 260 22.98 40.71 -21.66
CA PRO A 260 22.07 41.34 -20.71
C PRO A 260 22.55 42.74 -20.29
N ALA A 261 21.61 43.68 -20.21
CA ALA A 261 21.79 44.97 -19.55
C ALA A 261 21.56 44.84 -18.02
N PRO A 262 22.12 45.75 -17.19
CA PRO A 262 22.12 45.59 -15.73
C PRO A 262 20.81 46.03 -15.06
N ASP A 263 20.24 45.12 -14.26
CA ASP A 263 19.29 45.21 -13.13
C ASP A 263 18.39 46.47 -12.95
N ASP A 264 17.09 46.31 -13.27
CA ASP A 264 16.04 47.34 -13.20
C ASP A 264 14.95 47.06 -12.11
N GLY A 265 15.26 46.35 -11.00
CA GLY A 265 14.32 46.25 -9.87
C GLY A 265 13.15 45.27 -10.06
N ALA A 266 13.44 44.03 -10.48
CA ALA A 266 12.49 42.91 -10.50
C ALA A 266 11.83 42.66 -9.12
N PRO A 267 10.60 42.10 -9.03
CA PRO A 267 10.01 41.71 -7.76
C PRO A 267 10.86 40.57 -7.18
N GLN A 268 11.45 40.78 -6.01
CA GLN A 268 12.26 39.74 -5.35
C GLN A 268 11.41 38.59 -4.78
N VAL A 269 10.08 38.76 -4.68
CA VAL A 269 9.20 37.81 -3.98
C VAL A 269 8.31 37.06 -4.97
N CYS A 270 8.44 35.74 -5.01
CA CYS A 270 7.58 34.84 -5.78
C CYS A 270 6.19 34.73 -5.12
N PRO A 271 5.08 35.02 -5.82
CA PRO A 271 3.73 34.92 -5.26
C PRO A 271 3.27 33.47 -5.06
N TYR A 272 3.88 32.50 -5.77
CA TYR A 272 3.52 31.09 -5.67
C TYR A 272 4.36 30.36 -4.61
N PRO A 273 3.74 29.71 -3.60
CA PRO A 273 4.44 29.10 -2.47
C PRO A 273 5.13 27.77 -2.82
N GLY A 274 4.84 27.19 -3.99
CA GLY A 274 5.31 25.87 -4.37
C GLY A 274 4.51 24.76 -3.69
N LEU A 275 5.20 23.77 -3.14
CA LEU A 275 4.59 22.65 -2.42
C LEU A 275 3.98 23.02 -1.06
N ALA A 276 4.32 24.18 -0.50
CA ALA A 276 3.75 24.67 0.74
C ALA A 276 2.34 25.25 0.55
N ALA A 277 1.49 25.10 1.56
CA ALA A 277 0.20 25.78 1.61
C ALA A 277 0.36 27.30 1.77
N PHE A 278 -0.62 28.08 1.30
CA PHE A 278 -0.66 29.52 1.55
C PHE A 278 -0.99 29.79 3.03
N GLY A 279 -0.12 30.55 3.70
CA GLY A 279 -0.35 30.98 5.08
C GLY A 279 -1.14 32.29 5.19
N PRO A 280 -1.56 32.70 6.41
CA PRO A 280 -2.31 33.94 6.63
C PRO A 280 -1.61 35.20 6.09
N GLY A 281 -0.28 35.25 6.16
CA GLY A 281 0.53 36.38 5.64
C GLY A 281 0.68 36.42 4.12
N GLN A 282 0.13 35.45 3.40
CA GLN A 282 0.14 35.35 1.94
C GLN A 282 -1.26 35.52 1.33
N ALA A 283 -2.23 35.96 2.12
CA ALA A 283 -3.62 36.13 1.68
C ALA A 283 -3.78 37.07 0.48
N GLN A 284 -2.87 38.03 0.29
CA GLN A 284 -2.85 38.91 -0.88
C GLN A 284 -2.52 38.19 -2.21
N TRP A 285 -2.06 36.93 -2.16
CA TRP A 285 -1.74 36.10 -3.32
C TRP A 285 -2.65 34.86 -3.43
N PHE A 286 -3.68 34.76 -2.59
CA PHE A 286 -4.60 33.63 -2.57
C PHE A 286 -5.89 34.00 -3.31
N PHE A 287 -6.09 33.43 -4.50
CA PHE A 287 -7.22 33.72 -5.42
C PHE A 287 -7.92 32.45 -5.89
N GLY A 288 -9.13 32.62 -6.44
CA GLY A 288 -9.95 31.54 -7.00
C GLY A 288 -10.70 30.73 -5.95
N ARG A 289 -10.78 31.19 -4.71
CA ARG A 289 -11.48 30.52 -3.59
C ARG A 289 -12.30 31.49 -2.75
N GLU A 290 -12.64 32.64 -3.30
CA GLU A 290 -13.35 33.73 -2.65
C GLU A 290 -14.75 33.27 -2.24
N GLN A 291 -15.49 32.63 -3.15
CA GLN A 291 -16.84 32.14 -2.87
C GLN A 291 -16.84 31.10 -1.75
N LEU A 292 -15.91 30.14 -1.79
CA LEU A 292 -15.78 29.09 -0.78
C LEU A 292 -15.31 29.65 0.57
N THR A 293 -14.45 30.68 0.57
CA THR A 293 -14.02 31.38 1.79
C THR A 293 -15.20 32.09 2.45
N THR A 294 -16.04 32.76 1.66
CA THR A 294 -17.27 33.40 2.15
C THR A 294 -18.24 32.37 2.71
N GLU A 295 -18.51 31.27 1.99
CA GLU A 295 -19.40 30.20 2.47
C GLU A 295 -18.90 29.61 3.80
N LEU A 296 -17.59 29.38 3.93
CA LEU A 296 -17.00 28.88 5.16
C LEU A 296 -17.15 29.88 6.32
N ALA A 297 -16.96 31.17 6.08
CA ALA A 297 -17.17 32.21 7.08
C ALA A 297 -18.64 32.33 7.51
N GLU A 298 -19.58 32.22 6.56
CA GLU A 298 -21.03 32.21 6.82
C GLU A 298 -21.45 30.99 7.63
N ARG A 299 -20.96 29.79 7.29
CA ARG A 299 -21.19 28.57 8.07
C ARG A 299 -20.63 28.69 9.48
N LEU A 300 -19.44 29.28 9.62
CA LEU A 300 -18.82 29.51 10.93
C LEU A 300 -19.63 30.52 11.77
N ALA A 301 -20.20 31.55 11.15
CA ALA A 301 -21.12 32.47 11.81
C ALA A 301 -22.42 31.77 12.23
N GLY A 302 -22.96 30.87 11.40
CA GLY A 302 -24.11 30.03 11.76
C GLY A 302 -23.82 29.02 12.89
N HIS A 303 -22.56 28.59 13.02
CA HIS A 303 -22.09 27.68 14.09
C HIS A 303 -21.75 28.40 15.40
N MET A 304 -22.14 29.66 15.55
CA MET A 304 -21.92 30.38 16.80
C MET A 304 -22.71 29.80 17.97
N ASP A 305 -23.91 29.29 17.76
CA ASP A 305 -24.71 28.69 18.85
C ASP A 305 -24.63 27.16 18.86
N ALA A 306 -23.87 26.59 17.92
CA ALA A 306 -23.59 25.16 17.87
C ALA A 306 -22.64 24.74 19.00
N THR A 307 -22.78 23.49 19.44
CA THR A 307 -21.97 22.89 20.53
C THR A 307 -20.96 21.86 20.01
N ASP A 308 -20.85 21.74 18.70
CA ASP A 308 -20.04 20.78 17.99
C ASP A 308 -19.04 21.46 17.02
N PRO A 309 -17.91 20.80 16.72
CA PRO A 309 -16.93 21.34 15.76
C PRO A 309 -17.47 21.42 14.33
N LEU A 310 -17.06 22.44 13.57
CA LEU A 310 -17.31 22.50 12.13
C LEU A 310 -16.30 21.62 11.38
N VAL A 311 -16.77 20.71 10.52
CA VAL A 311 -15.88 19.79 9.77
C VAL A 311 -15.83 20.16 8.28
N LEU A 312 -14.62 20.32 7.77
CA LEU A 312 -14.31 20.46 6.34
C LEU A 312 -13.79 19.12 5.83
N VAL A 313 -14.38 18.62 4.74
CA VAL A 313 -14.04 17.33 4.16
C VAL A 313 -13.61 17.51 2.71
N GLY A 314 -12.48 16.93 2.32
CA GLY A 314 -12.05 16.93 0.93
C GLY A 314 -10.82 16.06 0.68
N PRO A 315 -10.56 15.64 -0.56
CA PRO A 315 -9.40 14.84 -0.90
C PRO A 315 -8.08 15.55 -0.58
N SER A 316 -6.97 14.80 -0.52
CA SER A 316 -5.64 15.39 -0.38
C SER A 316 -5.34 16.34 -1.54
N GLY A 317 -4.55 17.39 -1.30
CA GLY A 317 -4.20 18.37 -2.34
C GLY A 317 -5.29 19.36 -2.79
N SER A 318 -6.56 19.20 -2.37
CA SER A 318 -7.68 20.10 -2.76
C SER A 318 -7.58 21.56 -2.28
N GLY A 319 -6.57 21.89 -1.49
CA GLY A 319 -6.30 23.25 -1.00
C GLY A 319 -6.89 23.59 0.37
N LYS A 320 -7.33 22.60 1.17
CA LYS A 320 -7.90 22.80 2.52
C LYS A 320 -7.02 23.67 3.42
N SER A 321 -5.73 23.35 3.52
CA SER A 321 -4.77 24.10 4.34
C SER A 321 -4.64 25.57 3.90
N SER A 322 -4.56 25.83 2.59
CA SER A 322 -4.52 27.19 2.04
C SER A 322 -5.83 27.95 2.29
N LEU A 323 -6.98 27.28 2.15
CA LEU A 323 -8.30 27.85 2.42
C LEU A 323 -8.42 28.24 3.90
N LEU A 324 -7.99 27.39 4.82
CA LEU A 324 -8.02 27.68 6.25
C LEU A 324 -7.06 28.82 6.61
N GLY A 325 -5.80 28.76 6.16
CA GLY A 325 -4.76 29.73 6.49
C GLY A 325 -4.95 31.09 5.81
N ALA A 326 -4.85 31.12 4.48
CA ALA A 326 -4.88 32.35 3.70
C ALA A 326 -6.29 32.88 3.42
N GLY A 327 -7.29 31.99 3.33
CA GLY A 327 -8.69 32.35 3.15
C GLY A 327 -9.35 32.73 4.48
N LEU A 328 -9.76 31.73 5.26
CA LEU A 328 -10.58 31.89 6.47
C LEU A 328 -9.93 32.79 7.51
N LEU A 329 -8.73 32.45 8.01
CA LEU A 329 -8.11 33.23 9.09
C LEU A 329 -7.85 34.70 8.69
N SER A 330 -7.55 34.95 7.41
CA SER A 330 -7.44 36.32 6.87
C SER A 330 -8.79 37.04 6.81
N ALA A 331 -9.84 36.37 6.35
CA ALA A 331 -11.20 36.92 6.30
C ALA A 331 -11.72 37.26 7.71
N LEU A 332 -11.45 36.40 8.69
CA LEU A 332 -11.80 36.63 10.10
C LEU A 332 -11.08 37.87 10.67
N GLY A 333 -9.79 38.03 10.38
CA GLY A 333 -9.03 39.24 10.76
C GLY A 333 -9.57 40.53 10.12
N LYS A 334 -10.19 40.43 8.95
CA LYS A 334 -10.89 41.53 8.26
C LYS A 334 -12.34 41.73 8.75
N GLY A 335 -12.84 40.85 9.62
CA GLY A 335 -14.15 40.93 10.26
C GLY A 335 -15.28 40.30 9.47
N ALA A 336 -15.04 39.14 8.88
CA ALA A 336 -16.06 38.35 8.20
C ALA A 336 -17.17 37.82 9.14
N LEU A 337 -16.92 37.74 10.45
CA LEU A 337 -17.97 37.34 11.41
C LEU A 337 -18.88 38.54 11.76
N PRO A 338 -20.20 38.33 11.82
CA PRO A 338 -21.19 39.38 12.12
C PRO A 338 -21.25 39.74 13.61
N MET A 339 -20.11 39.71 14.32
CA MET A 339 -20.00 39.96 15.75
C MET A 339 -19.08 41.14 16.07
N PRO A 340 -19.54 42.12 16.87
CA PRO A 340 -18.67 43.20 17.35
C PRO A 340 -17.44 42.66 18.09
N GLY A 341 -16.25 43.14 17.73
CA GLY A 341 -14.98 42.72 18.35
C GLY A 341 -14.41 41.38 17.85
N SER A 342 -15.12 40.65 16.98
CA SER A 342 -14.63 39.36 16.42
C SER A 342 -13.31 39.48 15.65
N ARG A 343 -13.03 40.64 15.06
CA ARG A 343 -11.75 40.97 14.38
C ARG A 343 -10.52 40.78 15.27
N THR A 344 -10.68 40.87 16.59
CA THR A 344 -9.58 40.78 17.55
C THR A 344 -9.52 39.44 18.28
N TRP A 345 -10.38 38.49 17.93
CA TRP A 345 -10.36 37.16 18.52
C TRP A 345 -9.03 36.46 18.21
N PRO A 346 -8.42 35.77 19.19
CA PRO A 346 -7.21 35.01 18.94
C PRO A 346 -7.49 33.86 17.97
N HIS A 347 -6.55 33.61 17.07
CA HIS A 347 -6.58 32.48 16.14
C HIS A 347 -5.47 31.50 16.51
N LEU A 348 -5.78 30.21 16.55
CA LEU A 348 -4.83 29.13 16.75
C LEU A 348 -4.98 28.12 15.61
N LEU A 349 -3.89 27.88 14.87
CA LEU A 349 -3.79 26.84 13.86
C LEU A 349 -2.82 25.77 14.36
N LEU A 350 -3.24 24.52 14.34
CA LEU A 350 -2.36 23.39 14.66
C LEU A 350 -2.63 22.20 13.74
N THR A 351 -1.61 21.37 13.57
CA THR A 351 -1.71 20.06 12.92
C THR A 351 -1.36 18.99 13.96
N PRO A 352 -2.21 17.96 14.16
CA PRO A 352 -1.91 16.88 15.10
C PRO A 352 -0.56 16.22 14.82
N THR A 353 0.08 15.70 15.87
CA THR A 353 1.38 15.02 15.79
C THR A 353 1.29 13.64 16.44
N GLU A 354 2.43 12.93 16.58
CA GLU A 354 2.53 11.73 17.41
C GLU A 354 2.03 11.96 18.87
N HIS A 355 2.04 13.22 19.34
CA HIS A 355 1.56 13.65 20.66
C HIS A 355 0.61 14.87 20.55
N PRO A 356 -0.65 14.68 20.15
CA PRO A 356 -1.55 15.78 19.81
C PRO A 356 -1.91 16.68 21.01
N LEU A 357 -2.00 16.12 22.23
CA LEU A 357 -2.21 16.94 23.44
C LEU A 357 -1.00 17.84 23.74
N THR A 358 0.20 17.32 23.51
CA THR A 358 1.43 18.09 23.70
C THR A 358 1.51 19.26 22.73
N GLU A 359 1.20 19.04 21.45
CA GLU A 359 1.18 20.11 20.44
C GLU A 359 0.13 21.18 20.78
N LEU A 360 -1.08 20.77 21.16
CA LEU A 360 -2.14 21.69 21.60
C LEU A 360 -1.68 22.54 22.80
N ALA A 361 -1.09 21.92 23.81
CA ALA A 361 -0.59 22.61 25.00
C ALA A 361 0.56 23.59 24.66
N ILE A 362 1.49 23.22 23.78
CA ILE A 362 2.57 24.11 23.32
C ILE A 362 2.01 25.34 22.61
N ARG A 363 1.06 25.15 21.68
CA ARG A 363 0.47 26.25 20.90
C ARG A 363 -0.34 27.19 21.80
N LEU A 364 -1.13 26.65 22.73
CA LEU A 364 -1.88 27.45 23.70
C LEU A 364 -0.96 28.18 24.69
N ALA A 365 0.10 27.54 25.16
CA ALA A 365 1.08 28.15 26.07
C ALA A 365 1.74 29.39 25.46
N ARG A 366 1.96 29.43 24.14
CA ARG A 366 2.46 30.63 23.45
C ARG A 366 1.48 31.81 23.51
N LEU A 367 0.18 31.54 23.65
CA LEU A 367 -0.83 32.59 23.83
C LEU A 367 -1.01 33.00 25.29
N THR A 368 -0.85 32.08 26.24
CA THR A 368 -1.00 32.36 27.68
C THR A 368 0.28 32.85 28.36
N GLY A 369 1.45 32.56 27.80
CA GLY A 369 2.76 32.81 28.43
C GLY A 369 3.12 31.81 29.54
N GLY A 370 2.32 30.76 29.75
CA GLY A 370 2.52 29.74 30.79
C GLY A 370 3.38 28.54 30.37
N PRO A 371 3.74 27.65 31.29
CA PRO A 371 4.47 26.42 30.97
C PRO A 371 3.57 25.39 30.29
N TRP A 372 3.91 24.97 29.07
CA TRP A 372 3.12 24.00 28.30
C TRP A 372 3.03 22.61 28.96
N ARG A 373 4.03 22.21 29.75
CA ARG A 373 4.06 20.89 30.42
C ARG A 373 2.93 20.73 31.43
N SER A 374 2.73 21.75 32.27
CA SER A 374 1.64 21.76 33.27
C SER A 374 0.27 21.75 32.61
N LEU A 375 0.11 22.51 31.52
CA LEU A 375 -1.14 22.49 30.74
C LEU A 375 -1.37 21.12 30.10
N ARG A 376 -0.34 20.46 29.58
CA ARG A 376 -0.45 19.11 29.02
C ARG A 376 -0.88 18.09 30.09
N GLU A 377 -0.28 18.11 31.27
CA GLU A 377 -0.67 17.24 32.39
C GLU A 377 -2.12 17.48 32.83
N GLU A 378 -2.54 18.75 32.88
CA GLU A 378 -3.91 19.14 33.21
C GLU A 378 -4.93 18.59 32.20
N LEU A 379 -4.65 18.74 30.90
CA LEU A 379 -5.52 18.25 29.82
C LEU A 379 -5.53 16.72 29.71
N GLU A 380 -4.42 16.05 30.05
CA GLU A 380 -4.35 14.60 30.11
C GLU A 380 -5.20 14.03 31.26
N GLY A 381 -5.24 14.73 32.41
CA GLY A 381 -6.06 14.35 33.57
C GLY A 381 -7.55 14.66 33.40
N ASP A 382 -7.89 15.84 32.89
CA ASP A 382 -9.27 16.23 32.55
C ASP A 382 -9.31 17.06 31.26
N PRO A 383 -9.59 16.41 30.11
CA PRO A 383 -9.65 17.07 28.81
C PRO A 383 -10.62 18.25 28.73
N ARG A 384 -11.68 18.25 29.55
CA ARG A 384 -12.73 19.28 29.54
C ARG A 384 -12.20 20.63 30.05
N ARG A 385 -11.08 20.62 30.78
CA ARG A 385 -10.44 21.85 31.27
C ARG A 385 -9.96 22.76 30.16
N LEU A 386 -9.82 22.27 28.92
CA LEU A 386 -9.52 23.13 27.78
C LEU A 386 -10.48 24.32 27.67
N ALA A 387 -11.79 24.10 27.87
CA ALA A 387 -12.77 25.17 27.79
C ALA A 387 -12.57 26.25 28.86
N THR A 388 -12.14 25.84 30.06
CA THR A 388 -11.81 26.77 31.16
C THR A 388 -10.52 27.53 30.88
N VAL A 389 -9.46 26.84 30.45
CA VAL A 389 -8.18 27.46 30.08
C VAL A 389 -8.35 28.51 28.97
N VAL A 390 -9.16 28.21 27.95
CA VAL A 390 -9.46 29.16 26.87
C VAL A 390 -10.22 30.38 27.41
N ARG A 391 -11.20 30.19 28.29
CA ARG A 391 -11.92 31.32 28.92
C ARG A 391 -11.00 32.20 29.76
N GLU A 392 -10.12 31.61 30.55
CA GLU A 392 -9.13 32.35 31.34
C GLU A 392 -8.17 33.15 30.45
N LEU A 393 -7.72 32.57 29.34
CA LEU A 393 -6.91 33.26 28.33
C LEU A 393 -7.64 34.47 27.75
N LEU A 394 -8.91 34.31 27.37
CA LEU A 394 -9.71 35.38 26.79
C LEU A 394 -9.97 36.50 27.80
N GLN A 395 -10.24 36.16 29.06
CA GLN A 395 -10.39 37.13 30.16
C GLN A 395 -9.10 37.91 30.42
N ALA A 396 -7.96 37.21 30.49
CA ALA A 396 -6.65 37.85 30.68
C ALA A 396 -6.31 38.83 29.54
N ARG A 397 -6.71 38.51 28.31
CA ARG A 397 -6.46 39.34 27.12
C ARG A 397 -7.43 40.54 26.99
N ALA A 398 -8.66 40.41 27.48
CA ALA A 398 -9.67 41.46 27.38
C ALA A 398 -9.47 42.63 28.38
N GLY A 399 -8.71 42.42 29.46
CA GLY A 399 -8.53 43.44 30.51
C GLY A 399 -9.84 43.87 31.17
N ARG A 400 -9.97 45.14 31.58
CA ARG A 400 -11.21 45.70 32.21
C ARG A 400 -12.36 45.94 31.21
N THR A 401 -12.12 45.77 29.92
CA THR A 401 -13.09 45.92 28.82
C THR A 401 -13.49 44.54 28.31
N ALA A 402 -14.14 43.75 29.17
CA ALA A 402 -14.67 42.45 28.76
C ALA A 402 -15.77 42.65 27.71
N ILE A 403 -15.46 42.33 26.45
CA ILE A 403 -16.49 42.15 25.43
C ILE A 403 -17.14 40.79 25.73
N THR A 404 -18.39 40.81 26.19
CA THR A 404 -19.20 39.59 26.35
C THR A 404 -19.26 38.84 25.03
N GLY A 405 -18.90 37.55 25.04
CA GLY A 405 -18.95 36.67 23.86
C GLY A 405 -17.65 36.53 23.05
N SER A 406 -16.49 36.98 23.55
CA SER A 406 -15.20 36.68 22.90
C SER A 406 -14.92 35.18 22.86
N ARG A 407 -14.37 34.67 21.75
CA ARG A 407 -14.01 33.25 21.57
C ARG A 407 -12.61 33.09 20.99
N LEU A 408 -12.04 31.89 21.14
CA LEU A 408 -10.87 31.45 20.39
C LEU A 408 -11.31 30.84 19.05
N VAL A 409 -10.66 31.17 17.94
CA VAL A 409 -10.83 30.42 16.68
C VAL A 409 -9.75 29.35 16.64
N LEU A 410 -10.15 28.08 16.77
CA LEU A 410 -9.27 26.93 16.85
C LEU A 410 -9.38 26.08 15.59
N VAL A 411 -8.37 26.16 14.73
CA VAL A 411 -8.28 25.36 13.50
C VAL A 411 -7.35 24.18 13.74
N VAL A 412 -7.88 22.97 13.55
CA VAL A 412 -7.11 21.73 13.53
C VAL A 412 -7.07 21.23 12.08
N ASP A 413 -5.96 21.49 11.41
CA ASP A 413 -5.74 21.08 10.03
C ASP A 413 -5.09 19.70 9.95
N GLN A 414 -5.40 18.94 8.90
CA GLN A 414 -5.00 17.54 8.74
C GLN A 414 -5.37 16.70 9.97
N PHE A 415 -6.65 16.76 10.36
CA PHE A 415 -7.16 16.07 11.54
C PHE A 415 -6.95 14.55 11.48
N GLU A 416 -6.89 13.98 10.29
CA GLU A 416 -6.50 12.58 10.05
C GLU A 416 -5.20 12.17 10.74
N GLU A 417 -4.26 13.11 10.96
CA GLU A 417 -2.97 12.85 11.63
C GLU A 417 -3.15 12.39 13.08
N THR A 418 -4.31 12.67 13.68
CA THR A 418 -4.72 12.14 14.97
C THR A 418 -4.85 10.61 14.95
N PHE A 419 -5.17 10.01 13.81
CA PHE A 419 -5.33 8.56 13.66
C PHE A 419 -4.08 7.88 13.10
N THR A 420 -3.34 8.56 12.22
CA THR A 420 -2.15 8.01 11.56
C THR A 420 -0.87 8.17 12.39
N GLN A 421 -0.70 9.26 13.15
CA GLN A 421 0.53 9.53 13.93
C GLN A 421 0.39 9.14 15.40
N CYS A 422 -0.77 9.41 16.02
CA CYS A 422 -0.97 9.15 17.45
C CYS A 422 -1.30 7.68 17.70
N ALA A 423 -0.28 6.92 18.10
CA ALA A 423 -0.45 5.50 18.47
C ALA A 423 -1.14 5.29 19.82
N ASP A 424 -1.11 6.28 20.72
CA ASP A 424 -1.72 6.19 22.04
C ASP A 424 -3.22 6.52 21.96
N GLU A 425 -4.06 5.50 22.16
CA GLU A 425 -5.50 5.66 22.06
C GLU A 425 -6.08 6.55 23.17
N ASN A 426 -5.49 6.54 24.36
CA ASN A 426 -5.96 7.37 25.46
C ASN A 426 -5.66 8.85 25.20
N GLU A 427 -4.44 9.15 24.74
CA GLU A 427 -4.06 10.52 24.33
C GLU A 427 -4.95 11.02 23.19
N ARG A 428 -5.22 10.15 22.20
CA ARG A 428 -6.13 10.46 21.09
C ARG A 428 -7.55 10.80 21.56
N ARG A 429 -8.16 9.95 22.40
CA ARG A 429 -9.50 10.21 22.96
C ARG A 429 -9.52 11.49 23.78
N ALA A 430 -8.50 11.73 24.60
CA ALA A 430 -8.37 12.93 25.41
C ALA A 430 -8.28 14.19 24.54
N PHE A 431 -7.46 14.18 23.49
CA PHE A 431 -7.37 15.29 22.54
C PHE A 431 -8.72 15.60 21.87
N ILE A 432 -9.40 14.58 21.34
CA ILE A 432 -10.72 14.76 20.70
C ILE A 432 -11.74 15.33 21.69
N ARG A 433 -11.78 14.79 22.91
CA ARG A 433 -12.68 15.27 23.96
C ARG A 433 -12.39 16.71 24.37
N ALA A 434 -11.11 17.11 24.42
CA ALA A 434 -10.74 18.48 24.71
C ALA A 434 -11.27 19.45 23.63
N LEU A 435 -11.12 19.10 22.36
CA LEU A 435 -11.64 19.89 21.24
C LEU A 435 -13.17 20.03 21.28
N CYS A 436 -13.91 18.95 21.49
CA CYS A 436 -15.37 19.00 21.59
C CYS A 436 -15.84 19.81 22.82
N ALA A 437 -15.16 19.67 23.96
CA ALA A 437 -15.48 20.45 25.15
C ALA A 437 -15.27 21.96 24.92
N ALA A 438 -14.22 22.34 24.20
CA ALA A 438 -13.98 23.74 23.83
C ALA A 438 -15.03 24.28 22.85
N ALA A 439 -15.53 23.41 21.95
CA ALA A 439 -16.62 23.69 21.00
C ALA A 439 -18.00 23.80 21.66
N GLY A 440 -18.16 23.38 22.92
CA GLY A 440 -19.39 23.56 23.69
C GLY A 440 -20.14 22.27 24.06
N SER A 441 -19.55 21.08 23.85
CA SER A 441 -20.24 19.82 24.20
C SER A 441 -20.61 19.69 25.69
N ASP A 442 -19.89 20.42 26.56
CA ASP A 442 -20.05 20.42 28.01
C ASP A 442 -20.47 21.81 28.59
N GLY A 443 -20.94 22.75 27.77
CA GLY A 443 -21.38 24.08 28.22
C GLY A 443 -21.29 25.17 27.16
N GLU A 444 -21.18 26.44 27.58
CA GLU A 444 -21.02 27.54 26.64
C GLU A 444 -19.73 27.41 25.82
N PRO A 445 -19.79 27.55 24.48
CA PRO A 445 -18.65 27.41 23.59
C PRO A 445 -17.58 28.46 23.88
N SER A 446 -16.41 27.99 24.30
CA SER A 446 -15.22 28.83 24.56
C SER A 446 -14.40 29.09 23.29
N ALA A 447 -14.54 28.21 22.30
CA ALA A 447 -13.85 28.27 21.03
C ALA A 447 -14.79 27.91 19.86
N LEU A 448 -14.53 28.50 18.70
CA LEU A 448 -15.03 28.02 17.41
C LEU A 448 -14.02 27.02 16.87
N VAL A 449 -14.36 25.73 16.90
CA VAL A 449 -13.45 24.65 16.50
C VAL A 449 -13.72 24.24 15.06
N ILE A 450 -12.69 24.25 14.23
CA ILE A 450 -12.74 23.85 12.82
C ILE A 450 -11.80 22.66 12.62
N LEU A 451 -12.32 21.55 12.08
CA LEU A 451 -11.55 20.35 11.76
C LEU A 451 -11.47 20.18 10.24
N SER A 452 -10.27 20.11 9.67
CA SER A 452 -10.07 19.72 8.25
C SER A 452 -9.68 18.26 8.17
N LEU A 453 -10.41 17.48 7.37
CA LEU A 453 -10.32 16.03 7.31
C LEU A 453 -10.28 15.52 5.86
N ARG A 454 -9.49 14.48 5.60
CA ARG A 454 -9.60 13.72 4.34
C ARG A 454 -10.86 12.86 4.28
N SER A 455 -11.44 12.74 3.09
CA SER A 455 -12.71 12.01 2.88
C SER A 455 -12.69 10.54 3.32
N ASP A 456 -11.53 9.87 3.24
CA ASP A 456 -11.30 8.47 3.65
C ASP A 456 -11.21 8.28 5.18
N PHE A 457 -11.04 9.35 5.96
CA PHE A 457 -10.95 9.28 7.42
C PHE A 457 -12.28 9.55 8.14
N ARG A 458 -13.38 9.75 7.40
CA ARG A 458 -14.70 10.02 7.99
C ARG A 458 -15.19 8.88 8.90
N ASP A 459 -14.96 7.63 8.49
CA ASP A 459 -15.39 6.45 9.27
C ASP A 459 -14.59 6.29 10.56
N HIS A 460 -13.32 6.70 10.56
CA HIS A 460 -12.48 6.71 11.76
C HIS A 460 -13.02 7.70 12.80
N CYS A 461 -13.47 8.88 12.37
CA CYS A 461 -14.11 9.86 13.25
C CYS A 461 -15.48 9.37 13.78
N ALA A 462 -16.22 8.58 12.99
CA ALA A 462 -17.53 8.04 13.40
C ALA A 462 -17.45 7.06 14.59
N ALA A 463 -16.26 6.50 14.87
CA ALA A 463 -16.01 5.69 16.06
C ALA A 463 -16.12 6.50 17.37
N PHE A 464 -16.01 7.83 17.31
CA PHE A 464 -16.07 8.72 18.47
C PHE A 464 -17.43 9.37 18.58
N SER A 465 -18.17 9.06 19.65
CA SER A 465 -19.52 9.60 19.90
C SER A 465 -19.57 11.12 19.85
N GLU A 466 -18.53 11.78 20.37
CA GLU A 466 -18.40 13.23 20.49
C GLU A 466 -18.25 13.95 19.15
N LEU A 467 -17.86 13.24 18.08
CA LEU A 467 -17.69 13.80 16.74
C LEU A 467 -18.86 13.48 15.80
N ARG A 468 -19.75 12.56 16.16
CA ARG A 468 -20.87 12.15 15.30
C ARG A 468 -21.81 13.30 14.91
N PRO A 469 -22.20 14.22 15.82
CA PRO A 469 -23.06 15.34 15.45
C PRO A 469 -22.44 16.21 14.34
N ALA A 470 -21.18 16.61 14.54
CA ALA A 470 -20.39 17.39 13.60
C ALA A 470 -20.22 16.74 12.21
N LEU A 471 -20.24 15.41 12.14
CA LEU A 471 -20.15 14.66 10.88
C LEU A 471 -21.51 14.46 10.18
N HIS A 472 -22.61 14.63 10.91
CA HIS A 472 -23.98 14.43 10.43
C HIS A 472 -24.60 15.75 9.95
N ASP A 473 -24.37 16.86 10.65
CA ASP A 473 -25.04 18.14 10.43
C ASP A 473 -24.43 18.97 9.29
N ALA A 474 -24.16 18.28 8.17
CA ALA A 474 -23.69 18.77 6.86
C ALA A 474 -22.27 19.37 6.84
N PRO A 475 -21.21 18.52 6.87
CA PRO A 475 -19.83 18.98 6.67
C PRO A 475 -19.66 19.78 5.37
N LEU A 476 -18.74 20.75 5.36
CA LEU A 476 -18.41 21.51 4.15
C LEU A 476 -17.47 20.68 3.27
N PHE A 477 -17.95 20.31 2.08
CA PHE A 477 -17.16 19.55 1.12
C PHE A 477 -16.33 20.46 0.21
N ILE A 478 -15.03 20.22 0.14
CA ILE A 478 -14.08 20.97 -0.68
C ILE A 478 -13.81 20.19 -1.96
N GLY A 479 -14.39 20.65 -3.07
CA GLY A 479 -14.19 20.10 -4.40
C GLY A 479 -12.94 20.63 -5.12
N PRO A 480 -12.59 20.06 -6.29
CA PRO A 480 -11.56 20.62 -7.17
C PRO A 480 -11.94 22.04 -7.61
N MET A 481 -10.94 22.86 -7.96
CA MET A 481 -11.18 24.20 -8.49
C MET A 481 -11.79 24.11 -9.89
N THR A 482 -12.70 25.02 -10.19
CA THR A 482 -13.23 25.20 -11.55
C THR A 482 -12.19 25.88 -12.44
N ALA A 483 -12.39 25.84 -13.76
CA ALA A 483 -11.48 26.51 -14.70
C ALA A 483 -11.35 28.03 -14.44
N PRO A 484 -12.45 28.78 -14.16
CA PRO A 484 -12.34 30.19 -13.78
C PRO A 484 -11.55 30.40 -12.49
N GLU A 485 -11.82 29.61 -11.45
CA GLU A 485 -11.11 29.68 -10.17
C GLU A 485 -9.60 29.43 -10.36
N LEU A 486 -9.22 28.41 -11.13
CA LEU A 486 -7.81 28.13 -11.45
C LEU A 486 -7.16 29.26 -12.26
N HIS A 487 -7.89 29.83 -13.21
CA HIS A 487 -7.40 30.95 -14.00
C HIS A 487 -7.08 32.15 -13.10
N GLU A 488 -7.96 32.48 -12.13
CA GLU A 488 -7.72 33.52 -11.14
C GLU A 488 -6.52 33.18 -10.24
N ALA A 489 -6.46 31.96 -9.73
CA ALA A 489 -5.36 31.46 -8.90
C ALA A 489 -3.99 31.52 -9.60
N ILE A 490 -3.97 31.40 -10.93
CA ILE A 490 -2.74 31.53 -11.74
C ILE A 490 -2.46 33.01 -12.02
N ALA A 491 -3.41 33.74 -12.60
CA ALA A 491 -3.16 35.05 -13.20
C ALA A 491 -3.07 36.19 -12.17
N GLN A 492 -3.95 36.22 -11.18
CA GLN A 492 -4.06 37.35 -10.24
C GLN A 492 -2.81 37.54 -9.37
N PRO A 493 -2.18 36.48 -8.79
CA PRO A 493 -0.97 36.68 -8.00
C PRO A 493 0.20 37.27 -8.81
N ALA A 494 0.36 36.84 -10.07
CA ALA A 494 1.36 37.38 -10.99
C ALA A 494 1.07 38.83 -11.34
N GLN A 495 -0.18 39.17 -11.64
CA GLN A 495 -0.59 40.54 -11.94
C GLN A 495 -0.30 41.50 -10.78
N LEU A 496 -0.64 41.10 -9.55
CA LEU A 496 -0.41 41.92 -8.35
C LEU A 496 1.06 42.15 -8.01
N THR A 497 1.94 41.23 -8.42
CA THR A 497 3.38 41.34 -8.23
C THR A 497 4.11 41.93 -9.44
N GLY A 498 3.37 42.34 -10.48
CA GLY A 498 3.94 42.91 -11.70
C GLY A 498 4.82 41.91 -12.46
N LEU A 499 4.41 40.64 -12.49
CA LEU A 499 5.01 39.56 -13.25
C LEU A 499 4.14 39.30 -14.51
N PRO A 500 4.53 39.76 -15.70
CA PRO A 500 3.80 39.47 -16.92
C PRO A 500 3.75 37.96 -17.18
N LEU A 501 2.58 37.45 -17.57
CA LEU A 501 2.43 36.08 -18.06
C LEU A 501 2.46 36.12 -19.58
N GLN A 502 3.31 35.30 -20.21
CA GLN A 502 3.31 35.16 -21.67
C GLN A 502 1.93 34.69 -22.14
N PRO A 503 1.35 35.28 -23.20
CA PRO A 503 0.10 34.79 -23.79
C PRO A 503 0.18 33.30 -24.12
N GLY A 504 -0.84 32.53 -23.72
CA GLY A 504 -0.87 31.07 -23.89
C GLY A 504 -0.35 30.28 -22.69
N LEU A 505 0.37 30.89 -21.73
CA LEU A 505 0.91 30.16 -20.57
C LEU A 505 -0.20 29.61 -19.68
N VAL A 506 -1.24 30.41 -19.39
CA VAL A 506 -2.35 29.97 -18.54
C VAL A 506 -3.13 28.83 -19.20
N GLU A 507 -3.34 28.92 -20.51
CA GLU A 507 -4.01 27.88 -21.30
C GLU A 507 -3.21 26.57 -21.31
N VAL A 508 -1.89 26.64 -21.42
CA VAL A 508 -1.01 25.46 -21.33
C VAL A 508 -1.07 24.84 -19.93
N LEU A 509 -1.03 25.65 -18.87
CA LEU A 509 -1.14 25.18 -17.49
C LEU A 509 -2.48 24.48 -17.22
N LEU A 510 -3.59 25.08 -17.63
CA LEU A 510 -4.93 24.49 -17.49
C LEU A 510 -5.07 23.19 -18.29
N ARG A 511 -4.50 23.15 -19.50
CA ARG A 511 -4.49 21.94 -20.33
C ARG A 511 -3.68 20.81 -19.69
N ASP A 512 -2.52 21.11 -19.11
CA ASP A 512 -1.68 20.11 -18.45
C ASP A 512 -2.31 19.56 -17.16
N LEU A 513 -3.13 20.36 -16.48
CA LEU A 513 -4.01 19.93 -15.39
C LEU A 513 -5.19 19.09 -15.87
N GLY A 514 -5.43 19.04 -17.18
CA GLY A 514 -6.54 18.33 -17.77
C GLY A 514 -7.90 18.97 -17.50
N VAL A 515 -7.92 20.29 -17.32
CA VAL A 515 -9.14 21.10 -17.14
C VAL A 515 -9.71 21.39 -18.52
N ASP A 516 -10.75 20.67 -18.93
CA ASP A 516 -11.48 20.98 -20.17
C ASP A 516 -12.59 22.01 -19.91
N ARG A 517 -12.87 22.86 -20.90
CA ARG A 517 -13.85 23.96 -20.81
C ARG A 517 -15.30 23.51 -20.48
N THR A 518 -15.57 22.20 -20.44
CA THR A 518 -16.90 21.60 -20.24
C THR A 518 -16.96 20.47 -19.21
N ALA A 519 -15.85 20.12 -18.54
CA ALA A 519 -15.82 18.98 -17.59
C ALA A 519 -15.86 19.44 -16.12
N GLN A 520 -16.65 18.74 -15.29
CA GLN A 520 -16.65 18.89 -13.84
C GLN A 520 -15.35 18.33 -13.24
N GLY A 521 -14.35 19.20 -13.09
CA GLY A 521 -13.19 19.02 -12.20
C GLY A 521 -11.90 18.48 -12.83
N HIS A 522 -10.77 18.95 -12.28
CA HIS A 522 -9.43 18.38 -12.46
C HIS A 522 -9.10 17.40 -11.32
N ASP A 523 -8.00 16.67 -11.44
CA ASP A 523 -7.48 15.82 -10.35
C ASP A 523 -7.26 16.67 -9.08
N PRO A 524 -7.95 16.39 -7.96
CA PRO A 524 -7.83 17.18 -6.74
C PRO A 524 -6.41 17.28 -6.19
N GLU A 525 -5.52 16.31 -6.51
CA GLU A 525 -4.12 16.32 -6.08
C GLU A 525 -3.23 17.24 -6.93
N ALA A 526 -3.79 17.92 -7.93
CA ALA A 526 -3.01 18.69 -8.90
C ALA A 526 -2.66 20.13 -8.45
N LEU A 527 -3.31 20.69 -7.42
CA LEU A 527 -3.04 22.07 -6.99
C LEU A 527 -1.62 22.27 -6.40
N PRO A 528 -1.08 21.37 -5.56
CA PRO A 528 0.31 21.45 -5.12
C PRO A 528 1.29 21.37 -6.28
N LEU A 529 1.00 20.51 -7.27
CA LEU A 529 1.81 20.37 -8.49
C LEU A 529 1.79 21.67 -9.31
N LEU A 530 0.61 22.27 -9.50
CA LEU A 530 0.45 23.55 -10.20
C LEU A 530 1.27 24.66 -9.52
N SER A 531 1.10 24.83 -8.20
CA SER A 531 1.81 25.85 -7.43
C SER A 531 3.34 25.67 -7.51
N HIS A 532 3.81 24.42 -7.48
CA HIS A 532 5.22 24.10 -7.67
C HIS A 532 5.72 24.43 -9.08
N ALA A 533 4.97 24.05 -10.11
CA ALA A 533 5.33 24.35 -11.49
C ALA A 533 5.37 25.85 -11.78
N LEU A 534 4.42 26.63 -11.24
CA LEU A 534 4.42 28.09 -11.34
C LEU A 534 5.64 28.73 -10.66
N ARG A 535 6.02 28.22 -9.48
CA ARG A 535 7.23 28.66 -8.78
C ARG A 535 8.50 28.31 -9.58
N ALA A 536 8.57 27.09 -10.11
CA ALA A 536 9.71 26.64 -10.93
C ALA A 536 9.80 27.44 -12.25
N THR A 537 8.66 27.85 -12.81
CA THR A 537 8.57 28.76 -13.96
C THR A 537 9.06 30.16 -13.58
N TRP A 538 8.67 30.68 -12.42
CA TRP A 538 9.15 31.98 -11.93
C TRP A 538 10.67 32.00 -11.72
N GLN A 539 11.27 30.89 -11.29
CA GLN A 539 12.73 30.75 -11.17
C GLN A 539 13.44 30.75 -12.54
N ARG A 540 12.75 30.31 -13.60
CA ARG A 540 13.25 30.22 -14.98
C ARG A 540 12.69 31.32 -15.90
N ARG A 541 12.17 32.40 -15.31
CA ARG A 541 11.58 33.51 -16.05
C ARG A 541 12.64 34.26 -16.87
N GLU A 542 12.21 34.88 -17.95
CA GLU A 542 13.03 35.82 -18.73
C GLU A 542 12.69 37.23 -18.25
N ASP A 543 13.68 37.93 -17.70
CA ASP A 543 13.54 39.21 -16.99
C ASP A 543 12.49 39.15 -15.87
N ARG A 544 11.26 39.58 -16.18
CA ARG A 544 10.09 39.59 -15.29
C ARG A 544 8.95 38.72 -15.79
N THR A 545 9.06 38.15 -16.99
CA THR A 545 7.97 37.46 -17.69
C THR A 545 8.04 35.96 -17.43
N LEU A 546 6.94 35.38 -16.92
CA LEU A 546 6.80 33.93 -16.88
C LEU A 546 6.48 33.45 -18.30
N THR A 547 7.39 32.67 -18.86
CA THR A 547 7.32 32.21 -20.25
C THR A 547 6.86 30.75 -20.33
N VAL A 548 6.25 30.39 -21.46
CA VAL A 548 5.95 28.99 -21.81
C VAL A 548 7.24 28.18 -21.89
N ALA A 549 8.33 28.77 -22.40
CA ALA A 549 9.64 28.13 -22.44
C ALA A 549 10.17 27.82 -21.04
N GLY A 550 10.10 28.78 -20.10
CA GLY A 550 10.48 28.58 -18.70
C GLY A 550 9.63 27.51 -18.00
N TYR A 551 8.33 27.44 -18.33
CA TYR A 551 7.43 26.41 -17.83
C TYR A 551 7.75 25.00 -18.36
N VAL A 552 8.01 24.87 -19.67
CA VAL A 552 8.41 23.59 -20.27
C VAL A 552 9.76 23.14 -19.73
N ALA A 553 10.73 24.06 -19.61
CA ALA A 553 12.04 23.78 -19.01
C ALA A 553 11.95 23.44 -17.51
N ALA A 554 10.89 23.87 -16.82
CA ALA A 554 10.60 23.46 -15.47
C ALA A 554 10.03 22.03 -15.39
N GLY A 555 9.65 21.39 -16.50
CA GLY A 555 9.09 20.03 -16.54
C GLY A 555 7.56 19.97 -16.60
N GLY A 556 6.88 21.12 -16.72
CA GLY A 556 5.43 21.21 -16.68
C GLY A 556 4.82 20.82 -15.32
N VAL A 557 3.49 20.82 -15.18
CA VAL A 557 2.82 20.50 -13.89
C VAL A 557 3.25 19.13 -13.35
N ARG A 558 3.31 18.11 -14.21
CA ARG A 558 3.52 16.71 -13.77
C ARG A 558 4.96 16.38 -13.41
N ASN A 559 5.94 16.90 -14.15
CA ASN A 559 7.36 16.58 -13.91
C ASN A 559 8.13 17.70 -13.22
N ALA A 560 7.48 18.80 -12.80
CA ALA A 560 8.20 19.89 -12.14
C ALA A 560 8.84 19.50 -10.81
N ILE A 561 8.20 18.60 -10.05
CA ILE A 561 8.79 18.09 -8.81
C ILE A 561 10.03 17.25 -9.13
N ASP A 562 9.90 16.26 -10.02
CA ASP A 562 11.00 15.40 -10.46
C ASP A 562 12.19 16.22 -10.97
N THR A 563 11.93 17.14 -11.89
CA THR A 563 12.94 18.02 -12.48
C THR A 563 13.66 18.84 -11.41
N THR A 564 12.93 19.39 -10.45
CA THR A 564 13.52 20.16 -9.34
C THR A 564 14.35 19.27 -8.43
N ALA A 565 13.80 18.11 -8.02
CA ALA A 565 14.46 17.20 -7.11
C ALA A 565 15.72 16.58 -7.70
N GLU A 566 15.69 16.15 -8.97
CA GLU A 566 16.87 15.65 -9.68
C GLU A 566 17.91 16.74 -9.90
N THR A 567 17.52 17.98 -10.21
CA THR A 567 18.48 19.09 -10.35
C THR A 567 19.23 19.30 -9.03
N VAL A 568 18.50 19.42 -7.92
CA VAL A 568 19.09 19.63 -6.58
C VAL A 568 19.95 18.44 -6.17
N TYR A 569 19.49 17.22 -6.42
CA TYR A 569 20.25 16.02 -6.07
C TYR A 569 21.55 15.89 -6.87
N ASN A 570 21.55 16.29 -8.15
CA ASN A 570 22.73 16.24 -9.00
C ASN A 570 23.74 17.37 -8.71
N GLU A 571 23.33 18.43 -8.00
CA GLU A 571 24.24 19.47 -7.48
C GLU A 571 25.03 19.00 -6.25
N PHE A 572 24.52 18.01 -5.49
CA PHE A 572 25.19 17.46 -4.32
C PHE A 572 26.39 16.59 -4.69
N ASP A 573 27.45 16.67 -3.88
CA ASP A 573 28.58 15.73 -3.97
C ASP A 573 28.19 14.30 -3.51
N PRO A 574 29.03 13.27 -3.76
CA PRO A 574 28.68 11.88 -3.40
C PRO A 574 28.43 11.63 -1.90
N THR A 575 28.96 12.47 -1.00
CA THR A 575 28.73 12.39 0.44
C THR A 575 27.41 13.07 0.79
N GLU A 576 27.17 14.26 0.26
CA GLU A 576 25.93 15.01 0.39
C GLU A 576 24.73 14.23 -0.18
N GLN A 577 24.89 13.54 -1.32
CA GLN A 577 23.87 12.67 -1.90
C GLN A 577 23.45 11.52 -0.98
N ARG A 578 24.43 10.88 -0.31
CA ARG A 578 24.16 9.84 0.69
C ARG A 578 23.45 10.42 1.91
N THR A 579 23.89 11.59 2.37
CA THR A 579 23.25 12.32 3.48
C THR A 579 21.82 12.73 3.13
N ALA A 580 21.56 13.20 1.91
CA ALA A 580 20.24 13.55 1.42
C ALA A 580 19.32 12.33 1.40
N GLN A 581 19.78 11.19 0.88
CA GLN A 581 19.02 9.94 0.90
C GLN A 581 18.67 9.51 2.33
N SER A 582 19.66 9.50 3.24
CA SER A 582 19.45 9.18 4.66
C SER A 582 18.48 10.13 5.36
N LEU A 583 18.58 11.43 5.08
CA LEU A 583 17.70 12.45 5.65
C LEU A 583 16.27 12.28 5.15
N MET A 584 16.08 12.16 3.83
CA MET A 584 14.77 12.03 3.21
C MET A 584 14.04 10.76 3.69
N LEU A 585 14.72 9.62 3.78
CA LEU A 585 14.13 8.37 4.28
C LEU A 585 13.67 8.45 5.75
N ARG A 586 14.29 9.31 6.57
CA ARG A 586 13.86 9.55 7.96
C ARG A 586 12.59 10.39 8.07
N LEU A 587 12.21 11.09 6.99
CA LEU A 587 11.00 11.90 6.88
C LEU A 587 9.83 11.15 6.20
N VAL A 588 9.91 9.81 6.09
CA VAL A 588 8.86 8.96 5.52
C VAL A 588 8.32 8.01 6.58
N HIS A 589 7.01 7.87 6.63
CA HIS A 589 6.32 6.78 7.30
C HIS A 589 5.85 5.78 6.24
N VAL A 590 6.09 4.49 6.49
CA VAL A 590 5.83 3.42 5.51
C VAL A 590 4.60 2.67 6.00
N GLY A 591 3.56 2.66 5.17
CA GLY A 591 2.29 2.02 5.52
C GLY A 591 2.37 0.50 5.46
N GLU A 592 1.75 -0.19 6.43
CA GLU A 592 1.50 -1.64 6.37
C GLU A 592 0.27 -1.92 5.49
N GLY A 593 0.44 -1.79 4.17
CA GLY A 593 -0.65 -1.97 3.19
C GLY A 593 -1.47 -0.71 2.90
N THR A 594 -1.04 0.44 3.41
CA THR A 594 -1.57 1.78 3.10
C THR A 594 -0.53 2.61 2.32
N GLN A 595 -0.94 3.76 1.77
CA GLN A 595 0.00 4.68 1.10
C GLN A 595 1.09 5.17 2.06
N ASP A 596 2.30 5.33 1.53
CA ASP A 596 3.41 5.94 2.27
C ASP A 596 3.07 7.41 2.55
N THR A 597 3.28 7.86 3.79
CA THR A 597 2.97 9.23 4.21
C THR A 597 4.22 9.95 4.65
N ARG A 598 4.15 11.29 4.69
CA ARG A 598 5.25 12.09 5.23
C ARG A 598 5.30 11.97 6.75
N ARG A 599 6.51 12.01 7.31
CA ARG A 599 6.76 12.02 8.75
C ARG A 599 7.39 13.34 9.17
N ARG A 600 6.94 13.87 10.31
CA ARG A 600 7.52 15.05 10.96
C ARG A 600 8.60 14.63 11.96
N ALA A 601 9.76 15.25 11.90
CA ALA A 601 10.91 14.98 12.78
C ALA A 601 11.45 16.26 13.43
N SER A 602 12.00 16.19 14.65
CA SER A 602 12.72 17.33 15.25
C SER A 602 14.02 17.59 14.47
N ARG A 603 14.25 18.84 14.06
CA ARG A 603 15.47 19.29 13.35
C ARG A 603 16.69 18.94 14.16
N THR A 604 16.68 19.27 15.44
CA THR A 604 17.80 19.03 16.35
C THR A 604 18.14 17.54 16.43
N ARG A 605 17.13 16.66 16.61
CA ARG A 605 17.34 15.21 16.66
C ARG A 605 17.75 14.63 15.30
N LEU A 606 17.07 15.04 14.23
CA LEU A 606 17.31 14.56 12.87
C LEU A 606 18.76 14.79 12.43
N LEU A 607 19.30 15.98 12.67
CA LEU A 607 20.69 16.32 12.34
C LEU A 607 21.69 15.58 13.22
N HIS A 608 21.42 15.48 14.53
CA HIS A 608 22.29 14.77 15.47
C HIS A 608 22.36 13.26 15.21
N ASP A 609 21.29 12.65 14.68
CA ASP A 609 21.22 11.22 14.39
C ASP A 609 21.88 10.82 13.05
N LEU A 610 22.42 11.79 12.30
CA LEU A 610 23.15 11.55 11.06
C LEU A 610 24.67 11.53 11.31
N PRO A 611 25.46 10.77 10.51
CA PRO A 611 26.90 10.60 10.76
C PRO A 611 27.71 11.90 10.73
N ASP A 612 27.28 12.87 9.93
CA ASP A 612 27.90 14.18 9.77
C ASP A 612 26.81 15.26 9.92
N PRO A 613 26.63 15.83 11.13
CA PRO A 613 25.60 16.83 11.39
C PRO A 613 25.77 18.13 10.59
N ASP A 614 27.01 18.54 10.27
CA ASP A 614 27.30 19.78 9.56
C ASP A 614 26.97 19.63 8.06
N ALA A 615 27.35 18.50 7.46
CA ALA A 615 26.92 18.15 6.10
C ALA A 615 25.38 17.98 6.03
N ALA A 616 24.77 17.34 7.03
CA ALA A 616 23.32 17.20 7.10
C ALA A 616 22.59 18.55 7.21
N ALA A 617 23.14 19.50 7.96
CA ALA A 617 22.59 20.85 8.06
C ALA A 617 22.63 21.56 6.70
N THR A 618 23.74 21.46 5.97
CA THR A 618 23.92 22.06 4.63
C THR A 618 22.95 21.46 3.60
N VAL A 619 22.82 20.13 3.58
CA VAL A 619 21.86 19.43 2.72
C VAL A 619 20.43 19.82 3.07
N LEU A 620 20.08 19.84 4.36
CA LEU A 620 18.75 20.25 4.83
C LEU A 620 18.43 21.68 4.40
N GLU A 621 19.35 22.62 4.58
CA GLU A 621 19.16 24.02 4.19
C GLU A 621 18.93 24.16 2.68
N THR A 622 19.64 23.38 1.88
CA THR A 622 19.43 23.34 0.43
C THR A 622 18.05 22.81 0.06
N LEU A 623 17.62 21.69 0.65
CA LEU A 623 16.29 21.10 0.45
C LEU A 623 15.16 22.03 0.92
N VAL A 624 15.40 22.83 1.97
CA VAL A 624 14.46 23.83 2.48
C VAL A 624 14.39 25.04 1.55
N ARG A 625 15.54 25.54 1.08
CA ARG A 625 15.62 26.63 0.11
C ARG A 625 14.87 26.30 -1.19
N THR A 626 14.99 25.05 -1.64
CA THR A 626 14.34 24.53 -2.84
C THR A 626 12.90 24.05 -2.59
N ARG A 627 12.42 24.13 -1.34
CA ARG A 627 11.05 23.81 -0.92
C ARG A 627 10.66 22.34 -1.14
N LEU A 628 11.63 21.43 -1.18
CA LEU A 628 11.38 19.98 -1.13
C LEU A 628 11.10 19.53 0.32
N VAL A 629 11.69 20.22 1.29
CA VAL A 629 11.49 20.03 2.73
C VAL A 629 10.97 21.34 3.33
N ALA A 630 10.06 21.22 4.29
CA ALA A 630 9.55 22.33 5.08
C ALA A 630 10.11 22.25 6.51
N VAL A 631 10.40 23.42 7.08
CA VAL A 631 10.79 23.55 8.49
C VAL A 631 9.86 24.54 9.17
N GLU A 632 9.21 24.10 10.25
CA GLU A 632 8.35 24.93 11.09
C GLU A 632 8.83 24.88 12.54
N THR A 633 9.32 26.00 13.07
CA THR A 633 9.98 26.05 14.39
C THR A 633 11.17 25.07 14.47
N ASP A 634 11.00 23.90 15.11
CA ASP A 634 11.98 22.80 15.21
C ASP A 634 11.49 21.54 14.47
N ALA A 635 10.34 21.58 13.79
CA ALA A 635 9.83 20.45 13.03
C ALA A 635 10.32 20.48 11.57
N VAL A 636 10.82 19.36 11.08
CA VAL A 636 11.24 19.12 9.69
C VAL A 636 10.31 18.07 9.10
N GLU A 637 9.79 18.33 7.90
CA GLU A 637 8.94 17.40 7.17
C GLU A 637 9.12 17.58 5.66
N ILE A 638 8.72 16.58 4.88
CA ILE A 638 8.61 16.75 3.43
C ILE A 638 7.54 17.81 3.15
N ALA A 639 7.85 18.74 2.24
CA ALA A 639 6.98 19.89 1.97
C ALA A 639 5.58 19.48 1.51
N HIS A 640 5.46 18.39 0.74
CA HIS A 640 4.19 17.78 0.36
C HIS A 640 4.36 16.28 0.02
N GLU A 641 3.35 15.46 0.31
CA GLU A 641 3.34 14.01 0.02
C GLU A 641 3.50 13.68 -1.47
N ALA A 642 3.23 14.64 -2.35
CA ALA A 642 3.40 14.49 -3.80
C ALA A 642 4.85 14.13 -4.16
N LEU A 643 5.82 14.55 -3.35
CA LEU A 643 7.23 14.21 -3.53
C LEU A 643 7.51 12.71 -3.40
N LEU A 644 6.73 11.97 -2.60
CA LEU A 644 6.89 10.53 -2.39
C LEU A 644 6.63 9.73 -3.67
N HIS A 645 5.81 10.25 -4.57
CA HIS A 645 5.39 9.56 -5.79
C HIS A 645 5.89 10.25 -7.06
N ALA A 646 6.01 11.57 -7.07
CA ALA A 646 6.44 12.34 -8.23
C ALA A 646 7.96 12.33 -8.46
N TRP A 647 8.77 11.89 -7.49
CA TRP A 647 10.23 11.75 -7.64
C TRP A 647 10.64 10.27 -7.69
N PRO A 648 10.87 9.69 -8.89
CA PRO A 648 11.08 8.25 -9.06
C PRO A 648 12.28 7.70 -8.28
N ARG A 649 13.36 8.49 -8.15
CA ARG A 649 14.55 8.09 -7.38
C ARG A 649 14.21 7.93 -5.90
N PHE A 650 13.45 8.86 -5.33
CA PHE A 650 13.05 8.77 -3.93
C PHE A 650 12.09 7.62 -3.67
N ARG A 651 11.13 7.39 -4.57
CA ARG A 651 10.29 6.19 -4.53
C ARG A 651 11.12 4.91 -4.50
N LYS A 652 12.12 4.80 -5.38
CA LYS A 652 13.06 3.68 -5.39
C LYS A 652 13.80 3.54 -4.06
N TRP A 653 14.24 4.64 -3.44
CA TRP A 653 14.88 4.57 -2.13
C TRP A 653 13.93 4.02 -1.05
N ILE A 654 12.66 4.43 -1.06
CA ILE A 654 11.65 3.93 -0.12
C ILE A 654 11.44 2.43 -0.34
N ASP A 655 11.21 2.02 -1.60
CA ASP A 655 10.94 0.62 -1.95
C ASP A 655 12.14 -0.30 -1.62
N ASP A 656 13.36 0.11 -1.97
CA ASP A 656 14.58 -0.65 -1.69
C ASP A 656 14.86 -0.77 -0.17
N ASN A 657 14.34 0.15 0.66
CA ASN A 657 14.57 0.19 2.11
C ASN A 657 13.34 -0.18 2.95
N ARG A 658 12.20 -0.57 2.34
CA ARG A 658 10.89 -0.72 2.99
C ARG A 658 10.93 -1.59 4.25
N ALA A 659 11.50 -2.80 4.15
CA ALA A 659 11.60 -3.72 5.28
C ALA A 659 12.44 -3.14 6.44
N GLY A 660 13.51 -2.40 6.12
CA GLY A 660 14.34 -1.72 7.13
C GLY A 660 13.64 -0.54 7.79
N LEU A 661 12.87 0.23 7.02
CA LEU A 661 12.07 1.34 7.55
C LEU A 661 11.00 0.85 8.51
N ASN A 662 10.34 -0.27 8.23
CA ASN A 662 9.37 -0.88 9.15
C ASN A 662 10.01 -1.29 10.48
N ILE A 663 11.18 -1.95 10.44
CA ILE A 663 11.92 -2.31 11.66
C ILE A 663 12.31 -1.05 12.45
N HIS A 664 12.81 -0.02 11.77
CA HIS A 664 13.19 1.24 12.39
C HIS A 664 12.00 1.95 13.06
N GLN A 665 10.87 2.03 12.36
CA GLN A 665 9.65 2.69 12.86
C GLN A 665 9.08 1.95 14.07
N GLN A 666 9.02 0.62 14.02
CA GLN A 666 8.59 -0.19 15.16
C GLN A 666 9.56 -0.03 16.34
N LEU A 667 10.87 -0.11 16.12
CA LEU A 667 11.88 0.10 17.16
C LEU A 667 11.77 1.49 17.81
N ALA A 668 11.54 2.55 17.03
CA ALA A 668 11.32 3.90 17.55
C ALA A 668 10.12 3.93 18.51
N LYS A 669 8.97 3.41 18.05
CA LYS A 669 7.73 3.34 18.84
C LYS A 669 7.92 2.61 20.16
N ASP A 670 8.58 1.47 20.15
CA ASP A 670 8.77 0.66 21.36
C ASP A 670 9.81 1.26 22.31
N THR A 671 10.85 1.88 21.77
CA THR A 671 11.86 2.60 22.54
C THR A 671 11.22 3.76 23.31
N ASP A 672 10.37 4.55 22.64
CA ASP A 672 9.67 5.68 23.27
C ASP A 672 8.65 5.19 24.32
N ALA A 673 7.96 4.09 24.05
CA ALA A 673 7.06 3.46 25.03
C ALA A 673 7.81 2.90 26.25
N TRP A 674 9.03 2.39 26.06
CA TRP A 674 9.88 1.90 27.15
C TRP A 674 10.38 3.05 28.02
N ASP A 675 10.86 4.14 27.42
CA ASP A 675 11.36 5.31 28.16
C ASP A 675 10.24 5.98 28.99
N ARG A 676 9.05 6.19 28.38
CA ARG A 676 7.88 6.75 29.08
C ARG A 676 7.42 5.92 30.29
N LYS A 677 7.50 4.59 30.21
CA LYS A 677 7.07 3.68 31.28
C LYS A 677 8.17 3.40 32.31
N GLY A 678 9.13 4.32 32.46
CA GLY A 678 10.21 4.20 33.45
C GLY A 678 11.18 3.06 33.15
N ARG A 679 11.39 2.75 31.86
CA ARG A 679 12.34 1.74 31.38
C ARG A 679 12.03 0.32 31.87
N ASN A 680 10.75 -0.06 31.88
CA ASN A 680 10.29 -1.37 32.35
C ASN A 680 10.94 -2.55 31.58
N PRO A 681 11.63 -3.49 32.28
CA PRO A 681 12.27 -4.66 31.65
C PRO A 681 11.34 -5.61 30.87
N ALA A 682 10.02 -5.53 31.10
CA ALA A 682 9.03 -6.31 30.36
C ALA A 682 8.91 -5.90 28.88
N GLN A 683 9.26 -4.65 28.54
CA GLN A 683 9.17 -4.12 27.18
C GLN A 683 10.43 -4.38 26.34
N LEU A 684 11.52 -4.85 26.96
CA LEU A 684 12.77 -5.13 26.27
C LEU A 684 12.61 -6.25 25.24
N TYR A 685 13.23 -6.06 24.08
CA TYR A 685 13.17 -7.03 22.99
C TYR A 685 13.83 -8.36 23.36
N ARG A 686 13.28 -9.46 22.82
CA ARG A 686 13.79 -10.82 23.01
C ARG A 686 13.62 -11.61 21.71
N GLY A 687 14.30 -12.75 21.62
CA GLY A 687 14.16 -13.69 20.50
C GLY A 687 14.38 -13.02 19.14
N THR A 688 13.52 -13.36 18.18
CA THR A 688 13.56 -12.87 16.79
C THR A 688 13.49 -11.35 16.69
N ARG A 689 12.68 -10.70 17.52
CA ARG A 689 12.51 -9.24 17.52
C ARG A 689 13.80 -8.50 17.92
N LEU A 690 14.55 -9.04 18.89
CA LEU A 690 15.88 -8.52 19.23
C LEU A 690 16.91 -8.81 18.13
N SER A 691 16.85 -9.98 17.50
CA SER A 691 17.76 -10.36 16.42
C SER A 691 17.62 -9.43 15.21
N LEU A 692 16.39 -9.26 14.71
CA LEU A 692 16.08 -8.41 13.56
C LEU A 692 16.45 -6.94 13.81
N ALA A 693 16.12 -6.41 14.99
CA ALA A 693 16.44 -5.04 15.34
C ALA A 693 17.95 -4.81 15.49
N ARG A 694 18.71 -5.81 15.98
CA ARG A 694 20.17 -5.73 16.04
C ARG A 694 20.82 -5.85 14.67
N GLU A 695 20.37 -6.79 13.84
CA GLU A 695 20.86 -6.95 12.47
C GLU A 695 20.68 -5.64 11.69
N TRP A 696 19.46 -5.08 11.73
CA TRP A 696 19.16 -3.75 11.17
C TRP A 696 20.07 -2.66 11.74
N ALA A 697 20.29 -2.64 13.06
CA ALA A 697 21.12 -1.63 13.72
C ALA A 697 22.61 -1.70 13.37
N THR A 698 23.10 -2.89 12.98
CA THR A 698 24.52 -3.14 12.69
C THR A 698 24.86 -3.17 11.20
N ASP A 699 23.87 -3.18 10.31
CA ASP A 699 24.06 -3.29 8.87
C ASP A 699 24.69 -2.02 8.28
N PRO A 700 25.94 -2.07 7.80
CA PRO A 700 26.62 -0.89 7.25
C PRO A 700 26.10 -0.47 5.88
N ALA A 701 25.33 -1.32 5.18
CA ALA A 701 24.73 -1.00 3.88
C ALA A 701 23.46 -0.13 3.99
N ARG A 702 22.94 0.09 5.22
CA ARG A 702 21.68 0.83 5.43
C ARG A 702 21.90 2.32 5.63
N HIS A 703 21.00 3.10 5.05
CA HIS A 703 21.00 4.56 5.10
C HIS A 703 20.39 5.13 6.39
N THR A 704 19.73 4.31 7.23
CA THR A 704 19.13 4.72 8.52
C THR A 704 19.84 4.03 9.69
N ARG A 705 20.35 4.80 10.66
CA ARG A 705 21.05 4.28 11.86
C ARG A 705 20.22 4.48 13.14
N PRO A 706 20.37 3.61 14.15
CA PRO A 706 19.68 3.76 15.43
C PRO A 706 20.10 5.01 16.20
N THR A 707 19.12 5.69 16.78
CA THR A 707 19.33 6.82 17.69
C THR A 707 20.06 6.36 18.97
N PRO A 708 20.65 7.27 19.77
CA PRO A 708 21.26 6.91 21.05
C PRO A 708 20.31 6.16 22.00
N LEU A 709 19.04 6.57 22.07
CA LEU A 709 18.03 5.93 22.91
C LEU A 709 17.67 4.54 22.40
N GLN A 710 17.54 4.37 21.08
CA GLN A 710 17.31 3.04 20.46
C GLN A 710 18.50 2.10 20.70
N ARG A 711 19.73 2.62 20.64
CA ARG A 711 20.93 1.86 21.00
C ARG A 711 20.90 1.42 22.46
N GLU A 712 20.59 2.34 23.38
CA GLU A 712 20.44 2.02 24.80
C GLU A 712 19.39 0.91 25.03
N PHE A 713 18.25 1.01 24.36
CA PHE A 713 17.19 0.01 24.44
C PHE A 713 17.65 -1.37 23.93
N LEU A 714 18.36 -1.42 22.79
CA LEU A 714 18.90 -2.67 22.22
C LEU A 714 20.01 -3.27 23.09
N ASP A 715 20.89 -2.43 23.64
CA ASP A 715 21.96 -2.86 24.55
C ASP A 715 21.38 -3.41 25.85
N THR A 716 20.41 -2.71 26.43
CA THR A 716 19.70 -3.15 27.64
C THR A 716 18.95 -4.47 27.39
N SER A 717 18.29 -4.59 26.23
CA SER A 717 17.63 -5.83 25.80
C SER A 717 18.62 -6.99 25.67
N THR A 718 19.79 -6.72 25.10
CA THR A 718 20.87 -7.71 24.93
C THR A 718 21.43 -8.15 26.28
N HIS A 719 21.71 -7.21 27.18
CA HIS A 719 22.18 -7.50 28.53
C HIS A 719 21.16 -8.31 29.34
N ALA A 720 19.87 -7.98 29.23
CA ALA A 720 18.81 -8.73 29.91
C ALA A 720 18.74 -10.20 29.45
N VAL A 721 18.87 -10.46 28.15
CA VAL A 721 18.94 -11.82 27.60
C VAL A 721 20.18 -12.57 28.08
N GLN A 722 21.35 -11.92 28.08
CA GLN A 722 22.60 -12.52 28.56
C GLN A 722 22.58 -12.86 30.05
N GLN A 723 22.04 -11.99 30.89
CA GLN A 723 21.89 -12.25 32.33
C GLN A 723 20.92 -13.42 32.60
N ARG A 724 19.82 -13.51 31.85
CA ARG A 724 18.87 -14.63 31.99
C ARG A 724 19.47 -15.97 31.56
N ARG A 725 20.24 -15.98 30.46
CA ARG A 725 21.03 -17.17 30.04
C ARG A 725 22.03 -17.60 31.12
N ARG A 726 22.74 -16.67 31.76
CA ARG A 726 23.68 -16.98 32.84
C ARG A 726 22.99 -17.57 34.08
N LYS A 727 21.82 -17.05 34.47
CA LYS A 727 21.04 -17.57 35.60
C LYS A 727 20.47 -18.97 35.36
N LEU A 728 20.14 -19.31 34.11
CA LEU A 728 19.62 -20.64 33.72
C LEU A 728 20.72 -21.68 33.46
N ALA A 729 21.93 -21.26 33.08
CA ALA A 729 23.05 -22.17 32.80
C ALA A 729 23.68 -22.80 34.07
N LEU A 730 23.69 -22.08 35.19
CA LEU A 730 24.25 -22.55 36.47
C LEU A 730 23.58 -23.84 37.03
N PRO A 731 22.23 -23.94 37.12
CA PRO A 731 21.59 -25.17 37.58
C PRO A 731 21.67 -26.32 36.55
N ALA A 732 21.66 -26.02 35.24
CA ALA A 732 21.77 -27.04 34.18
C ALA A 732 23.14 -27.73 34.15
N ALA A 733 24.23 -26.99 34.39
CA ALA A 733 25.58 -27.54 34.49
C ALA A 733 25.75 -28.48 35.71
N ALA A 734 25.15 -28.14 36.85
CA ALA A 734 25.14 -29.00 38.04
C ALA A 734 24.38 -30.31 37.81
N MET A 735 23.29 -30.27 37.04
CA MET A 735 22.49 -31.45 36.68
C MET A 735 23.22 -32.36 35.68
N CYS A 736 23.94 -31.79 34.71
CA CYS A 736 24.77 -32.56 33.78
C CYS A 736 25.94 -33.26 34.49
N PHE A 737 26.54 -32.61 35.50
CA PHE A 737 27.59 -33.23 36.32
C PHE A 737 27.05 -34.43 37.12
N LEU A 738 25.83 -34.32 37.66
CA LEU A 738 25.16 -35.40 38.39
C LEU A 738 24.80 -36.60 37.48
N LEU A 739 24.39 -36.33 36.24
CA LEU A 739 24.10 -37.35 35.22
C LEU A 739 25.37 -38.04 34.69
N LEU A 740 26.50 -37.33 34.65
CA LEU A 740 27.80 -37.93 34.29
C LEU A 740 28.30 -38.91 35.37
N VAL A 741 28.08 -38.60 36.65
CA VAL A 741 28.45 -39.50 37.76
C VAL A 741 27.60 -40.78 37.77
N THR A 742 26.33 -40.70 37.37
CA THR A 742 25.45 -41.88 37.23
C THR A 742 25.66 -42.64 35.91
N GLY A 743 26.14 -41.99 34.86
CA GLY A 743 26.49 -42.64 33.60
C GLY A 743 27.73 -43.52 33.69
N VAL A 744 28.75 -43.10 34.46
CA VAL A 744 30.00 -43.86 34.64
C VAL A 744 29.78 -45.17 35.40
N THR A 745 28.79 -45.25 36.29
CA THR A 745 28.46 -46.50 37.00
C THR A 745 27.71 -47.50 36.13
N TRP A 746 27.07 -47.05 35.04
CA TRP A 746 26.31 -47.91 34.12
C TRP A 746 27.22 -48.51 33.02
N VAL A 747 28.19 -47.75 32.52
CA VAL A 747 29.11 -48.16 31.44
C VAL A 747 30.06 -49.31 31.84
N VAL A 748 30.28 -49.56 33.13
CA VAL A 748 31.13 -50.69 33.58
C VAL A 748 30.41 -52.06 33.47
N ARG A 749 29.09 -52.09 33.22
CA ARG A 749 28.28 -53.32 33.35
C ARG A 749 27.99 -54.06 32.03
N ASP A 750 28.12 -53.43 30.87
CA ASP A 750 27.64 -54.03 29.63
C ASP A 750 28.64 -53.79 28.48
N SER A 751 29.53 -54.76 28.24
CA SER A 751 30.49 -54.72 27.13
C SER A 751 30.82 -56.13 26.65
N TYR A 752 30.10 -56.58 25.62
CA TYR A 752 30.53 -57.62 24.67
C TYR A 752 30.17 -57.19 23.24
N THR A 753 31.18 -56.65 22.53
CA THR A 753 31.61 -56.92 21.12
C THR A 753 30.59 -56.95 19.93
N PRO A 754 31.03 -56.73 18.67
CA PRO A 754 31.65 -55.54 18.09
C PRO A 754 31.09 -55.21 16.67
N LEU A 755 31.64 -54.15 16.06
CA LEU A 755 31.37 -53.56 14.74
C LEU A 755 31.61 -54.49 13.53
N VAL A 756 30.85 -54.28 12.45
CA VAL A 756 31.21 -54.67 11.08
C VAL A 756 31.11 -53.46 10.14
N SER A 757 32.16 -53.30 9.34
CA SER A 757 32.46 -52.24 8.38
C SER A 757 32.02 -52.54 6.94
N ASN A 758 32.12 -51.50 6.10
CA ASN A 758 32.33 -51.51 4.63
C ASN A 758 31.08 -51.73 3.77
N GLN A 759 30.93 -51.17 2.56
CA GLN A 759 31.79 -50.32 1.72
C GLN A 759 30.90 -49.69 0.63
N ALA A 760 31.41 -48.62 0.03
CA ALA A 760 30.89 -47.98 -1.17
C ALA A 760 30.94 -48.91 -2.42
N SER A 761 30.04 -48.68 -3.39
CA SER A 761 30.37 -48.84 -4.81
C SER A 761 29.52 -47.89 -5.67
N GLU A 762 30.21 -47.16 -6.53
CA GLU A 762 29.67 -46.33 -7.60
C GLU A 762 29.08 -47.18 -8.74
N GLN A 763 28.06 -46.67 -9.44
CA GLN A 763 28.05 -46.69 -10.90
C GLN A 763 27.14 -45.58 -11.48
N LYS A 764 27.75 -44.73 -12.30
CA LYS A 764 27.17 -43.63 -13.08
C LYS A 764 26.41 -44.14 -14.31
N GLY A 765 25.35 -43.42 -14.69
CA GLY A 765 24.68 -43.51 -15.99
C GLY A 765 23.98 -42.20 -16.37
N ALA A 766 24.67 -41.37 -17.14
CA ALA A 766 24.37 -39.97 -17.48
C ALA A 766 23.01 -39.65 -18.11
N ARG A 767 22.43 -38.49 -17.72
CA ARG A 767 22.16 -37.37 -18.64
C ARG A 767 22.58 -36.06 -17.96
N LYS A 768 23.47 -35.34 -18.63
CA LYS A 768 24.04 -34.04 -18.22
C LYS A 768 23.59 -33.02 -19.28
N GLY A 769 23.19 -31.84 -18.82
CA GLY A 769 22.92 -30.65 -19.65
C GLY A 769 21.43 -30.38 -19.87
N GLU A 770 20.87 -29.18 -19.71
CA GLU A 770 21.41 -27.82 -19.59
C GLU A 770 20.32 -26.93 -18.92
N GLY A 771 20.72 -25.87 -18.19
CA GLY A 771 19.87 -24.69 -17.97
C GLY A 771 18.94 -24.62 -16.75
N ARG A 772 19.27 -25.19 -15.58
CA ARG A 772 18.43 -24.95 -14.38
C ARG A 772 18.81 -23.66 -13.65
N GLY A 773 17.86 -22.73 -13.58
CA GLY A 773 17.86 -21.56 -12.70
C GLY A 773 17.80 -21.94 -11.21
N THR A 774 17.54 -20.96 -10.35
CA THR A 774 17.36 -21.17 -8.90
C THR A 774 16.04 -21.91 -8.60
N LEU A 775 16.08 -22.88 -7.68
CA LEU A 775 14.88 -23.53 -7.15
C LEU A 775 14.30 -22.63 -6.06
N THR A 776 13.09 -22.12 -6.27
CA THR A 776 12.48 -21.18 -5.31
C THR A 776 11.53 -21.93 -4.38
N ILE A 777 11.79 -21.89 -3.07
CA ILE A 777 11.03 -22.66 -2.08
C ILE A 777 10.28 -21.71 -1.13
N GLY A 778 8.96 -21.80 -1.10
CA GLY A 778 8.10 -21.07 -0.18
C GLY A 778 8.08 -21.71 1.20
N VAL A 779 8.45 -20.97 2.24
CA VAL A 779 8.45 -21.43 3.64
C VAL A 779 7.83 -20.42 4.59
N SER A 780 7.27 -20.88 5.71
CA SER A 780 6.84 -19.98 6.79
C SER A 780 8.05 -19.33 7.47
N ALA A 781 7.92 -18.09 7.93
CA ALA A 781 9.00 -17.37 8.62
C ALA A 781 8.88 -17.39 10.15
N ASP A 782 7.73 -17.82 10.66
CA ASP A 782 7.20 -17.51 11.98
C ASP A 782 6.71 -18.75 12.74
N GLN A 783 7.20 -19.94 12.41
CA GLN A 783 6.77 -21.20 13.04
C GLN A 783 7.94 -21.86 13.80
N PRO A 784 8.09 -21.62 15.11
CA PRO A 784 9.21 -22.15 15.88
C PRO A 784 9.29 -23.68 15.84
N GLY A 785 10.47 -24.19 15.49
CA GLY A 785 10.72 -25.61 15.27
C GLY A 785 10.39 -26.10 13.85
N MET A 786 9.31 -25.62 13.23
CA MET A 786 8.93 -26.01 11.86
C MET A 786 9.73 -25.24 10.81
N SER A 787 9.62 -23.91 10.80
CA SER A 787 10.36 -23.02 9.91
C SER A 787 10.46 -21.62 10.51
N GLU A 788 11.69 -21.18 10.75
CA GLU A 788 12.00 -19.89 11.35
C GLU A 788 12.99 -19.12 10.47
N LEU A 789 12.67 -17.86 10.20
CA LEU A 789 13.60 -16.94 9.56
C LEU A 789 14.76 -16.61 10.52
N ARG A 790 16.00 -16.79 10.06
CA ARG A 790 17.23 -16.52 10.82
C ARG A 790 17.94 -15.26 10.37
N THR A 791 18.00 -15.02 9.07
CA THR A 791 18.44 -13.76 8.42
C THR A 791 17.59 -13.53 7.16
N ALA A 792 17.76 -12.40 6.46
CA ALA A 792 16.92 -12.01 5.33
C ALA A 792 16.55 -13.14 4.33
N ASN A 793 17.48 -14.08 4.06
CA ASN A 793 17.26 -15.22 3.14
C ASN A 793 17.66 -16.59 3.74
N THR A 794 17.80 -16.73 5.06
CA THR A 794 18.14 -18.04 5.67
C THR A 794 17.05 -18.49 6.62
N PHE A 795 16.60 -19.73 6.45
CA PHE A 795 15.60 -20.37 7.28
C PHE A 795 16.23 -21.57 8.00
N GLN A 796 15.75 -21.84 9.21
CA GLN A 796 16.05 -23.10 9.90
C GLN A 796 14.78 -23.74 10.39
N GLY A 797 14.84 -25.05 10.62
CA GLY A 797 13.75 -25.80 11.20
C GLY A 797 13.59 -27.13 10.49
N PHE A 798 12.59 -27.87 10.91
CA PHE A 798 12.25 -29.16 10.33
C PHE A 798 11.96 -29.08 8.83
N GLU A 799 11.23 -28.05 8.38
CA GLU A 799 10.83 -27.88 6.98
C GLU A 799 11.96 -27.38 6.07
N PRO A 800 12.79 -26.40 6.45
CA PRO A 800 13.99 -26.04 5.70
C PRO A 800 15.00 -27.18 5.54
N ASP A 801 15.21 -28.01 6.57
CA ASP A 801 16.08 -29.18 6.49
C ASP A 801 15.59 -30.20 5.44
N LEU A 802 14.30 -30.49 5.46
CA LEU A 802 13.66 -31.37 4.47
C LEU A 802 13.73 -30.77 3.06
N ALA A 803 13.45 -29.47 2.92
CA ALA A 803 13.49 -28.76 1.65
C ALA A 803 14.88 -28.79 1.00
N LEU A 804 15.94 -28.59 1.79
CA LEU A 804 17.32 -28.67 1.32
C LEU A 804 17.71 -30.10 0.90
N SER A 805 17.24 -31.12 1.64
CA SER A 805 17.46 -32.51 1.23
C SER A 805 16.77 -32.84 -0.08
N ILE A 806 15.53 -32.38 -0.28
CA ILE A 806 14.80 -32.56 -1.53
C ILE A 806 15.49 -31.82 -2.66
N ALA A 807 15.93 -30.57 -2.44
CA ALA A 807 16.66 -29.80 -3.44
C ALA A 807 17.95 -30.50 -3.91
N ALA A 808 18.73 -31.05 -2.97
CA ALA A 808 19.95 -31.80 -3.27
C ALA A 808 19.65 -33.04 -4.14
N ASN A 809 18.60 -33.80 -3.81
CA ASN A 809 18.16 -34.96 -4.58
C ASN A 809 17.62 -34.61 -5.98
N LEU A 810 17.02 -33.43 -6.12
CA LEU A 810 16.60 -32.87 -7.40
C LEU A 810 17.77 -32.30 -8.24
N GLY A 811 18.99 -32.31 -7.68
CA GLY A 811 20.22 -31.89 -8.34
C GLY A 811 20.55 -30.39 -8.20
N TYR A 812 19.97 -29.71 -7.21
CA TYR A 812 20.29 -28.30 -6.89
C TYR A 812 21.33 -28.22 -5.78
N ASP A 813 22.39 -27.44 -6.03
CA ASP A 813 23.33 -27.03 -4.99
C ASP A 813 22.64 -26.10 -3.98
N HIS A 814 23.08 -26.11 -2.72
CA HIS A 814 22.49 -25.28 -1.65
C HIS A 814 22.49 -23.77 -1.96
N ASN A 815 23.43 -23.28 -2.78
CA ASN A 815 23.49 -21.88 -3.22
C ASN A 815 22.57 -21.56 -4.42
N LYS A 816 21.85 -22.55 -4.93
CA LYS A 816 20.83 -22.43 -5.99
C LYS A 816 19.43 -22.67 -5.45
N VAL A 817 19.24 -22.61 -4.14
CA VAL A 817 17.95 -22.70 -3.47
C VAL A 817 17.64 -21.33 -2.88
N ASP A 818 16.58 -20.69 -3.40
CA ASP A 818 16.10 -19.40 -2.91
C ASP A 818 14.88 -19.63 -2.04
N PHE A 819 15.01 -19.41 -0.73
CA PHE A 819 13.86 -19.46 0.17
C PHE A 819 13.08 -18.15 0.14
N VAL A 820 11.76 -18.24 0.02
CA VAL A 820 10.83 -17.11 0.04
C VAL A 820 9.89 -17.28 1.22
N SER A 821 9.82 -16.25 2.07
CA SER A 821 8.80 -16.22 3.13
C SER A 821 7.41 -16.15 2.51
N ILE A 822 6.52 -17.05 2.94
CA ILE A 822 5.16 -17.12 2.43
C ILE A 822 4.14 -17.19 3.56
N SER A 823 3.13 -16.32 3.50
CA SER A 823 1.99 -16.34 4.44
C SER A 823 1.01 -17.44 4.06
N SER A 824 0.16 -17.82 5.01
CA SER A 824 -0.80 -18.91 4.83
C SER A 824 -1.75 -18.71 3.64
N GLU A 825 -2.13 -17.46 3.36
CA GLU A 825 -3.06 -17.00 2.33
C GLU A 825 -2.38 -16.91 0.95
N ALA A 826 -1.09 -16.63 0.92
CA ALA A 826 -0.33 -16.44 -0.31
C ALA A 826 0.15 -17.77 -0.95
N ARG A 827 0.15 -18.89 -0.19
CA ARG A 827 0.71 -20.19 -0.61
C ARG A 827 0.20 -20.68 -1.96
N GLU A 828 -1.11 -20.81 -2.10
CA GLU A 828 -1.69 -21.35 -3.34
C GLU A 828 -1.49 -20.40 -4.53
N HIS A 829 -1.56 -19.09 -4.29
CA HIS A 829 -1.32 -18.10 -5.33
C HIS A 829 0.14 -18.09 -5.78
N ALA A 830 1.11 -18.22 -4.86
CA ALA A 830 2.53 -18.25 -5.21
C ALA A 830 2.92 -19.51 -6.00
N LEU A 831 2.31 -20.67 -5.71
CA LEU A 831 2.47 -21.85 -6.56
C LEU A 831 1.85 -21.62 -7.94
N LYS A 832 0.61 -21.14 -8.00
CA LYS A 832 -0.13 -20.92 -9.27
C LYS A 832 0.53 -19.88 -10.18
N SER A 833 1.15 -18.85 -9.60
CA SER A 833 1.89 -17.79 -10.31
C SER A 833 3.37 -18.14 -10.58
N ALA A 834 3.80 -19.36 -10.27
CA ALA A 834 5.20 -19.81 -10.39
C ALA A 834 6.22 -18.93 -9.63
N ARG A 835 5.78 -18.16 -8.63
CA ARG A 835 6.65 -17.40 -7.73
C ARG A 835 7.47 -18.34 -6.82
N VAL A 836 6.95 -19.53 -6.55
CA VAL A 836 7.67 -20.61 -5.85
C VAL A 836 7.40 -21.94 -6.56
N ASP A 837 8.37 -22.84 -6.50
CA ASP A 837 8.29 -24.18 -7.11
C ASP A 837 7.74 -25.21 -6.12
N LEU A 838 8.12 -25.09 -4.85
CA LEU A 838 7.69 -25.98 -3.76
C LEU A 838 7.26 -25.16 -2.55
N ILE A 839 6.28 -25.65 -1.80
CA ILE A 839 5.87 -25.06 -0.52
C ILE A 839 6.06 -26.05 0.62
N PHE A 840 6.80 -25.59 1.64
CA PHE A 840 6.97 -26.23 2.95
C PHE A 840 6.55 -25.22 4.04
N SER A 841 5.27 -25.24 4.39
CA SER A 841 4.68 -24.27 5.32
C SER A 841 3.51 -24.93 6.06
N SER A 842 3.77 -26.04 6.74
CA SER A 842 2.77 -26.89 7.40
C SER A 842 1.53 -27.11 6.52
N TYR A 843 1.75 -27.41 5.24
CA TYR A 843 0.68 -27.39 4.24
C TYR A 843 -0.19 -28.63 4.36
N ALA A 844 -1.38 -28.47 4.93
CA ALA A 844 -2.22 -29.63 5.22
C ALA A 844 -2.88 -30.23 3.98
N ILE A 845 -2.83 -31.56 3.91
CA ILE A 845 -3.38 -32.39 2.85
C ILE A 845 -4.89 -32.52 3.04
N SER A 846 -5.67 -32.04 2.08
CA SER A 846 -7.12 -32.28 2.01
C SER A 846 -7.59 -32.42 0.56
N ASP A 847 -8.68 -33.15 0.34
CA ASP A 847 -9.21 -33.38 -1.01
C ASP A 847 -9.68 -32.09 -1.70
N THR A 848 -10.16 -31.11 -0.92
CA THR A 848 -10.54 -29.78 -1.43
C THR A 848 -9.32 -29.00 -1.92
N ARG A 849 -8.16 -29.16 -1.25
CA ARG A 849 -6.92 -28.46 -1.59
C ARG A 849 -6.21 -29.10 -2.77
N LYS A 850 -6.40 -30.40 -3.04
CA LYS A 850 -5.82 -31.08 -4.23
C LYS A 850 -6.37 -30.59 -5.58
N SER A 851 -7.37 -29.71 -5.59
CA SER A 851 -7.91 -29.11 -6.82
C SER A 851 -6.93 -28.09 -7.41
N GLY A 852 -6.19 -28.48 -8.46
CA GLY A 852 -5.27 -27.60 -9.18
C GLY A 852 -3.84 -27.51 -8.62
N ILE A 853 -3.51 -28.29 -7.58
CA ILE A 853 -2.16 -28.44 -7.03
C ILE A 853 -1.86 -29.92 -6.77
N LYS A 854 -0.58 -30.29 -6.78
CA LYS A 854 -0.14 -31.63 -6.35
C LYS A 854 0.50 -31.52 -4.98
N ILE A 855 0.32 -32.56 -4.18
CA ILE A 855 0.91 -32.65 -2.85
C ILE A 855 1.65 -33.99 -2.74
N SER A 856 2.89 -33.95 -2.26
CA SER A 856 3.70 -35.14 -1.94
C SER A 856 3.85 -35.28 -0.43
N GLY A 857 3.92 -36.52 0.07
CA GLY A 857 4.02 -36.80 1.51
C GLY A 857 2.89 -37.72 1.99
N PRO A 858 2.38 -37.55 3.22
CA PRO A 858 2.78 -36.54 4.22
C PRO A 858 4.22 -36.70 4.74
N TYR A 859 4.89 -35.60 5.06
CA TYR A 859 6.21 -35.65 5.74
C TYR A 859 6.10 -35.52 7.26
N TYR A 860 4.98 -35.03 7.78
CA TYR A 860 4.70 -34.90 9.21
C TYR A 860 3.19 -34.99 9.48
N ALA A 861 2.80 -35.47 10.65
CA ALA A 861 1.41 -35.49 11.10
C ALA A 861 1.33 -34.85 12.48
N SER A 862 0.66 -33.70 12.59
CA SER A 862 0.46 -33.00 13.86
C SER A 862 -0.92 -33.31 14.42
N GLU A 863 -1.00 -33.70 15.68
CA GLU A 863 -2.28 -33.69 16.40
C GLU A 863 -2.74 -32.24 16.64
N THR A 864 -4.03 -32.03 16.91
CA THR A 864 -4.56 -30.75 17.42
C THR A 864 -4.63 -30.79 18.94
N SER A 865 -4.19 -29.73 19.62
CA SER A 865 -4.21 -29.64 21.07
C SER A 865 -4.61 -28.24 21.55
N LEU A 866 -4.45 -27.99 22.86
CA LEU A 866 -4.81 -26.76 23.54
C LEU A 866 -3.60 -26.10 24.19
N LEU A 867 -3.55 -24.77 24.08
CA LEU A 867 -2.63 -23.89 24.77
C LEU A 867 -3.41 -23.06 25.79
N LEU A 868 -2.90 -23.03 27.03
CA LEU A 868 -3.59 -22.51 28.20
C LEU A 868 -2.66 -21.61 29.03
N PRO A 869 -3.20 -20.65 29.80
CA PRO A 869 -2.44 -19.92 30.80
C PRO A 869 -1.85 -20.88 31.84
N ARG A 870 -0.67 -20.59 32.38
CA ARG A 870 0.09 -21.48 33.27
C ARG A 870 -0.69 -21.88 34.53
N GLU A 871 -1.57 -21.01 35.00
CA GLU A 871 -2.42 -21.21 36.17
C GLU A 871 -3.71 -22.00 35.89
N SER A 872 -4.03 -22.26 34.61
CA SER A 872 -5.22 -23.01 34.25
C SER A 872 -5.13 -24.45 34.76
N LYS A 873 -6.25 -24.95 35.30
CA LYS A 873 -6.39 -26.33 35.78
C LYS A 873 -7.05 -27.25 34.75
N ALA A 874 -7.35 -26.73 33.56
CA ALA A 874 -7.94 -27.53 32.49
C ALA A 874 -6.94 -28.60 32.03
N THR A 875 -7.39 -29.84 31.96
CA THR A 875 -6.57 -31.01 31.55
C THR A 875 -7.15 -31.72 30.34
N SER A 876 -8.38 -31.38 29.96
CA SER A 876 -9.09 -31.92 28.82
C SER A 876 -9.90 -30.85 28.11
N LEU A 877 -10.27 -31.10 26.85
CA LEU A 877 -11.12 -30.20 26.07
C LEU A 877 -12.47 -29.91 26.77
N LYS A 878 -13.04 -30.89 27.50
CA LYS A 878 -14.32 -30.74 28.22
C LYS A 878 -14.27 -29.71 29.34
N ASP A 879 -13.10 -29.45 29.91
CA ASP A 879 -12.93 -28.47 31.00
C ASP A 879 -13.12 -27.02 30.52
N LEU A 880 -13.15 -26.81 29.20
CA LEU A 880 -13.39 -25.52 28.56
C LEU A 880 -14.86 -25.24 28.27
N ASN A 881 -15.80 -26.06 28.75
CA ASN A 881 -17.22 -25.81 28.52
C ASN A 881 -17.65 -24.48 29.17
N GLY A 882 -18.27 -23.59 28.38
CA GLY A 882 -18.62 -22.24 28.81
C GLY A 882 -17.44 -21.25 28.88
N ARG A 883 -16.25 -21.63 28.43
CA ARG A 883 -15.07 -20.76 28.28
C ARG A 883 -14.96 -20.23 26.85
N LEU A 884 -14.24 -19.13 26.68
CA LEU A 884 -13.97 -18.55 25.37
C LEU A 884 -12.68 -19.13 24.79
N VAL A 885 -12.79 -19.87 23.69
CA VAL A 885 -11.64 -20.49 23.01
C VAL A 885 -11.33 -19.74 21.72
N CYS A 886 -10.08 -19.36 21.49
CA CYS A 886 -9.67 -18.82 20.20
C CYS A 886 -9.18 -19.94 19.28
N VAL A 887 -9.61 -19.93 18.03
CA VAL A 887 -9.19 -20.90 17.00
C VAL A 887 -8.77 -20.18 15.73
N VAL A 888 -7.89 -20.82 14.96
CA VAL A 888 -7.51 -20.29 13.64
C VAL A 888 -8.70 -20.42 12.68
N LYS A 889 -9.08 -19.32 12.04
CA LYS A 889 -10.22 -19.28 11.10
C LYS A 889 -10.02 -20.27 9.94
N HIS A 890 -11.07 -21.02 9.59
CA HIS A 890 -11.09 -22.05 8.55
C HIS A 890 -10.09 -23.21 8.74
N SER A 891 -9.61 -23.44 9.97
CA SER A 891 -8.68 -24.52 10.28
C SER A 891 -9.38 -25.85 10.55
N SER A 892 -8.65 -26.95 10.44
CA SER A 892 -9.10 -28.29 10.85
C SER A 892 -9.36 -28.34 12.36
N ALA A 893 -8.60 -27.57 13.14
CA ALA A 893 -8.81 -27.38 14.58
C ALA A 893 -10.16 -26.74 14.92
N GLU A 894 -10.61 -25.73 14.14
CA GLU A 894 -11.94 -25.13 14.28
C GLU A 894 -13.04 -26.17 14.07
N LYS A 895 -12.95 -26.94 12.97
CA LYS A 895 -13.91 -28.00 12.66
C LYS A 895 -13.93 -29.09 13.74
N ALA A 896 -12.76 -29.50 14.22
CA ALA A 896 -12.62 -30.51 15.27
C ALA A 896 -13.15 -30.01 16.62
N LEU A 897 -12.97 -28.72 16.93
CA LEU A 897 -13.47 -28.09 18.14
C LEU A 897 -15.00 -28.10 18.16
N HIS A 898 -15.65 -27.59 17.11
CA HIS A 898 -17.12 -27.55 17.02
C HIS A 898 -17.77 -28.93 16.93
N LYS A 899 -17.09 -29.91 16.33
CA LYS A 899 -17.56 -31.30 16.30
C LYS A 899 -17.51 -31.94 17.69
N THR A 900 -16.45 -31.69 18.46
CA THR A 900 -16.26 -32.30 19.78
C THR A 900 -17.04 -31.58 20.88
N LEU A 901 -17.17 -30.25 20.80
CA LEU A 901 -17.94 -29.41 21.72
C LEU A 901 -18.87 -28.46 20.93
N PRO A 902 -20.07 -28.91 20.55
CA PRO A 902 -20.98 -28.12 19.72
C PRO A 902 -21.41 -26.77 20.33
N ASN A 903 -21.41 -26.67 21.67
CA ASN A 903 -21.88 -25.50 22.41
C ASN A 903 -20.73 -24.60 22.92
N ILE A 904 -19.49 -24.82 22.46
CA ILE A 904 -18.34 -24.01 22.86
C ILE A 904 -18.47 -22.58 22.33
N THR A 905 -18.09 -21.59 23.14
CA THR A 905 -17.96 -20.22 22.67
C THR A 905 -16.57 -20.07 22.05
N ALA A 906 -16.52 -19.89 20.73
CA ALA A 906 -15.26 -19.76 20.00
C ALA A 906 -15.16 -18.41 19.27
N THR A 907 -13.97 -17.82 19.26
CA THR A 907 -13.62 -16.68 18.40
C THR A 907 -12.59 -17.13 17.38
N THR A 908 -12.65 -16.59 16.16
CA THR A 908 -11.74 -16.95 15.07
C THR A 908 -10.80 -15.79 14.78
N ARG A 909 -9.48 -16.03 14.86
CA ARG A 909 -8.41 -15.05 14.58
C ARG A 909 -7.21 -15.75 13.92
N THR A 910 -6.12 -15.06 13.61
CA THR A 910 -4.85 -15.72 13.25
C THR A 910 -4.23 -16.40 14.48
N LEU A 911 -3.28 -17.32 14.30
CA LEU A 911 -2.65 -17.99 15.44
C LEU A 911 -1.95 -17.00 16.38
N GLU A 912 -1.21 -16.05 15.83
CA GLU A 912 -0.54 -15.00 16.62
C GLU A 912 -1.56 -14.13 17.39
N GLN A 913 -2.66 -13.72 16.74
CA GLN A 913 -3.73 -12.96 17.38
C GLN A 913 -4.43 -13.75 18.48
N CYS A 914 -4.66 -15.05 18.26
CA CYS A 914 -5.22 -15.93 19.28
C CYS A 914 -4.29 -16.07 20.48
N ALA A 915 -2.99 -16.19 20.22
CA ALA A 915 -2.00 -16.38 21.26
C ALA A 915 -1.73 -15.08 22.05
N ASN A 916 -1.74 -13.92 21.40
CA ASN A 916 -1.72 -12.61 22.06
C ASN A 916 -2.99 -12.40 22.91
N ALA A 917 -4.16 -12.72 22.38
CA ALA A 917 -5.41 -12.67 23.12
C ALA A 917 -5.39 -13.56 24.38
N LEU A 918 -4.69 -14.70 24.33
CA LEU A 918 -4.50 -15.59 25.48
C LEU A 918 -3.57 -14.97 26.53
N LEU A 919 -2.49 -14.32 26.10
CA LEU A 919 -1.55 -13.60 26.97
C LEU A 919 -2.23 -12.39 27.64
N ASP A 920 -3.08 -11.68 26.90
CA ASP A 920 -3.86 -10.53 27.36
C ASP A 920 -5.10 -10.92 28.18
N ARG A 921 -5.34 -12.24 28.34
CA ARG A 921 -6.51 -12.83 29.04
C ARG A 921 -7.86 -12.46 28.45
N GLU A 922 -7.91 -12.13 27.15
CA GLU A 922 -9.17 -11.97 26.42
C GLU A 922 -9.86 -13.30 26.14
N VAL A 923 -9.09 -14.39 26.02
CA VAL A 923 -9.58 -15.75 25.78
C VAL A 923 -8.99 -16.70 26.82
N ASP A 924 -9.70 -17.80 27.11
CA ASP A 924 -9.31 -18.77 28.14
C ASP A 924 -8.36 -19.86 27.60
N ALA A 925 -8.40 -20.13 26.30
CA ALA A 925 -7.58 -21.15 25.64
C ALA A 925 -7.41 -20.87 24.14
N VAL A 926 -6.36 -21.45 23.54
CA VAL A 926 -6.17 -21.48 22.08
C VAL A 926 -6.13 -22.92 21.59
N ALA A 927 -6.87 -23.21 20.52
CA ALA A 927 -6.85 -24.51 19.85
C ALA A 927 -6.17 -24.42 18.48
N SER A 928 -5.15 -25.25 18.25
CA SER A 928 -4.42 -25.37 16.99
C SER A 928 -3.57 -26.65 16.98
N ASP A 929 -2.83 -26.87 15.91
CA ASP A 929 -1.88 -27.97 15.77
C ASP A 929 -0.81 -27.93 16.87
N THR A 930 -0.58 -29.08 17.51
CA THR A 930 0.33 -29.26 18.66
C THR A 930 1.72 -28.68 18.36
N VAL A 931 2.25 -28.87 17.16
CA VAL A 931 3.58 -28.38 16.80
C VAL A 931 3.66 -26.84 16.76
N HIS A 932 2.60 -26.16 16.29
CA HIS A 932 2.55 -24.69 16.30
C HIS A 932 2.34 -24.13 17.71
N LEU A 933 1.47 -24.78 18.49
CA LEU A 933 1.26 -24.41 19.90
C LEU A 933 2.52 -24.62 20.72
N ALA A 934 3.29 -25.68 20.45
CA ALA A 934 4.54 -26.00 21.14
C ALA A 934 5.61 -24.95 20.86
N GLY A 935 5.72 -24.55 19.59
CA GLY A 935 6.56 -23.44 19.19
C GLY A 935 6.22 -22.16 19.97
N PHE A 936 4.95 -21.79 20.05
CA PHE A 936 4.51 -20.61 20.78
C PHE A 936 4.72 -20.73 22.31
N ALA A 937 4.36 -21.87 22.91
CA ALA A 937 4.54 -22.14 24.33
C ALA A 937 6.02 -22.04 24.74
N SER A 938 6.94 -22.49 23.88
CA SER A 938 8.38 -22.42 24.13
C SER A 938 8.92 -20.98 24.22
N GLN A 939 8.25 -20.02 23.57
CA GLN A 939 8.60 -18.60 23.65
C GLN A 939 8.07 -17.95 24.93
N HIS A 940 7.01 -18.52 25.53
CA HIS A 940 6.32 -18.02 26.73
C HIS A 940 6.19 -19.06 27.87
N PRO A 941 7.27 -19.78 28.27
CA PRO A 941 7.17 -20.97 29.12
C PRO A 941 6.72 -20.69 30.56
N GLU A 942 6.86 -19.45 31.03
CA GLU A 942 6.45 -19.01 32.38
C GLU A 942 4.96 -18.65 32.46
N GLN A 943 4.34 -18.35 31.31
CA GLN A 943 2.98 -17.80 31.24
C GLN A 943 2.00 -18.78 30.62
N LEU A 944 2.48 -19.67 29.75
CA LEU A 944 1.64 -20.61 29.02
C LEU A 944 2.11 -22.04 29.23
N HIS A 945 1.19 -22.97 29.04
CA HIS A 945 1.49 -24.39 28.95
C HIS A 945 0.53 -25.06 27.98
N MET A 946 0.99 -26.15 27.38
CA MET A 946 0.14 -27.04 26.61
C MET A 946 -0.30 -28.22 27.46
N ILE A 947 -1.45 -28.78 27.11
CA ILE A 947 -1.90 -30.05 27.66
C ILE A 947 -1.77 -31.16 26.63
N ASN A 948 -1.55 -32.39 27.09
CA ASN A 948 -1.51 -33.57 26.22
C ASN A 948 -2.92 -34.15 26.09
N ALA A 949 -3.81 -33.44 25.41
CA ALA A 949 -5.21 -33.81 25.21
C ALA A 949 -5.60 -33.64 23.73
N PRO A 950 -5.02 -34.46 22.83
CA PRO A 950 -5.29 -34.32 21.41
C PRO A 950 -6.75 -34.60 21.07
N PHE A 951 -7.29 -33.88 20.09
CA PHE A 951 -8.64 -34.08 19.59
C PHE A 951 -8.72 -33.86 18.09
N GLY A 952 -9.70 -34.49 17.43
CA GLY A 952 -9.77 -34.50 15.97
C GLY A 952 -8.83 -35.51 15.33
N ALA A 953 -8.84 -35.56 14.00
CA ALA A 953 -7.87 -36.37 13.24
C ALA A 953 -6.55 -35.60 13.14
N PRO A 954 -5.37 -36.27 13.15
CA PRO A 954 -4.09 -35.61 12.94
C PRO A 954 -4.04 -34.93 11.58
N GLU A 955 -3.56 -33.69 11.57
CA GLU A 955 -3.34 -32.90 10.38
C GLU A 955 -2.07 -33.39 9.68
N LYS A 956 -2.22 -33.88 8.45
CA LYS A 956 -1.13 -34.44 7.64
C LYS A 956 -0.53 -33.35 6.76
N TYR A 957 0.74 -33.03 6.94
CA TYR A 957 1.44 -32.00 6.14
C TYR A 957 2.18 -32.61 4.96
N GLY A 958 2.04 -32.00 3.79
CA GLY A 958 2.70 -32.42 2.56
C GLY A 958 3.38 -31.26 1.83
N VAL A 959 4.26 -31.60 0.90
CA VAL A 959 4.96 -30.64 0.04
C VAL A 959 4.05 -30.32 -1.13
N ALA A 960 3.57 -29.08 -1.20
CA ALA A 960 2.68 -28.63 -2.27
C ALA A 960 3.49 -28.09 -3.46
N MET A 961 3.02 -28.40 -4.67
CA MET A 961 3.58 -27.97 -5.95
C MET A 961 2.47 -27.76 -6.97
N ARG A 962 2.81 -27.26 -8.16
CA ARG A 962 1.82 -26.99 -9.21
C ARG A 962 1.13 -28.26 -9.70
N GLY A 963 -0.13 -28.11 -10.14
CA GLY A 963 -1.03 -29.20 -10.49
C GLY A 963 -0.59 -30.06 -11.68
N ASP A 964 0.20 -29.50 -12.58
CA ASP A 964 0.71 -30.09 -13.82
C ASP A 964 2.05 -30.85 -13.62
N GLU A 965 2.71 -30.70 -12.47
CA GLU A 965 4.05 -31.23 -12.24
C GLU A 965 4.06 -32.65 -11.65
N VAL A 966 3.46 -33.60 -12.36
CA VAL A 966 3.41 -35.01 -11.94
C VAL A 966 4.82 -35.62 -11.78
N ALA A 967 5.76 -35.24 -12.65
CA ALA A 967 7.15 -35.70 -12.56
C ALA A 967 7.86 -35.14 -11.33
N LEU A 968 7.62 -33.86 -10.97
CA LEU A 968 8.17 -33.26 -9.76
C LEU A 968 7.56 -33.91 -8.52
N LYS A 969 6.25 -34.18 -8.52
CA LYS A 969 5.54 -34.88 -7.44
C LYS A 969 6.23 -36.21 -7.10
N ASN A 970 6.51 -37.01 -8.12
CA ASN A 970 7.15 -38.32 -7.96
C ASN A 970 8.61 -38.17 -7.48
N ALA A 971 9.36 -37.20 -8.02
CA ALA A 971 10.74 -36.94 -7.60
C ALA A 971 10.84 -36.44 -6.14
N VAL A 972 9.90 -35.59 -5.72
CA VAL A 972 9.75 -35.13 -4.34
C VAL A 972 9.36 -36.29 -3.42
N CYS A 973 8.48 -37.18 -3.86
CA CYS A 973 8.12 -38.38 -3.11
C CYS A 973 9.30 -39.32 -2.86
N GLY A 974 10.07 -39.66 -3.91
CA GLY A 974 11.30 -40.45 -3.75
C GLY A 974 12.32 -39.78 -2.83
N SER A 975 12.37 -38.44 -2.83
CA SER A 975 13.25 -37.68 -1.94
C SER A 975 12.78 -37.72 -0.47
N ILE A 976 11.47 -37.70 -0.21
CA ILE A 976 10.93 -37.87 1.15
C ILE A 976 11.20 -39.29 1.66
N GLU A 977 11.04 -40.31 0.81
CA GLU A 977 11.36 -41.71 1.13
C GLU A 977 12.84 -41.88 1.53
N GLU A 978 13.76 -41.28 0.76
CA GLU A 978 15.19 -41.31 1.07
C GLU A 978 15.53 -40.53 2.34
N TYR A 979 14.90 -39.38 2.55
CA TYR A 979 15.09 -38.58 3.77
C TYR A 979 14.65 -39.33 5.03
N ILE A 980 13.60 -40.17 4.92
CA ILE A 980 13.16 -41.09 5.98
C ILE A 980 14.14 -42.26 6.13
N ALA A 981 14.46 -42.96 5.04
CA ALA A 981 15.31 -44.16 5.04
C ALA A 981 16.74 -43.89 5.53
N SER A 982 17.28 -42.69 5.26
CA SER A 982 18.61 -42.24 5.70
C SER A 982 18.69 -41.85 7.19
N GLY A 983 17.57 -41.87 7.91
CA GLY A 983 17.45 -41.40 9.28
C GLY A 983 17.52 -39.87 9.43
N SER A 984 17.50 -39.13 8.32
CA SER A 984 17.58 -37.66 8.33
C SER A 984 16.32 -37.04 8.93
N TRP A 985 15.15 -37.61 8.65
CA TRP A 985 13.89 -37.24 9.30
C TRP A 985 13.98 -37.33 10.82
N GLU A 986 14.52 -38.43 11.36
CA GLU A 986 14.63 -38.62 12.81
C GLU A 986 15.61 -37.62 13.43
N ARG A 987 16.72 -37.32 12.74
CA ARG A 987 17.68 -36.30 13.18
C ARG A 987 17.06 -34.90 13.24
N SER A 988 16.36 -34.48 12.20
CA SER A 988 15.73 -33.16 12.17
C SER A 988 14.56 -33.08 13.15
N TYR A 989 13.77 -34.16 13.31
CA TYR A 989 12.74 -34.24 14.36
C TYR A 989 13.34 -34.06 15.76
N LYS A 990 14.39 -34.81 16.09
CA LYS A 990 15.08 -34.72 17.40
C LYS A 990 15.71 -33.34 17.64
N SER A 991 16.17 -32.69 16.58
CA SER A 991 16.85 -31.39 16.67
C SER A 991 15.88 -30.23 16.86
N TYR A 992 14.72 -30.24 16.18
CA TYR A 992 13.84 -29.06 16.12
C TYR A 992 12.48 -29.25 16.79
N LEU A 993 11.89 -30.45 16.77
CA LEU A 993 10.51 -30.66 17.23
C LEU A 993 10.43 -31.36 18.58
N ALA A 994 11.22 -32.41 18.79
CA ALA A 994 11.24 -33.17 20.04
C ALA A 994 11.48 -32.31 21.30
N PRO A 995 12.33 -31.26 21.29
CA PRO A 995 12.53 -30.39 22.46
C PRO A 995 11.32 -29.51 22.81
N LEU A 996 10.40 -29.29 21.86
CA LEU A 996 9.25 -28.39 22.01
C LEU A 996 7.99 -29.14 22.43
N LEU A 997 7.83 -30.37 21.97
CA LEU A 997 6.62 -31.15 22.16
C LEU A 997 6.53 -31.75 23.58
N PRO A 998 5.34 -31.77 24.19
CA PRO A 998 5.14 -32.46 25.46
C PRO A 998 5.41 -33.97 25.31
N SER A 999 6.04 -34.58 26.31
CA SER A 999 6.53 -35.97 26.28
C SER A 999 5.43 -36.97 25.86
N SER A 1000 5.59 -37.60 24.70
CA SER A 1000 4.74 -38.70 24.22
C SER A 1000 5.35 -40.06 24.61
N PRO A 1001 4.56 -41.09 24.98
CA PRO A 1001 5.08 -42.39 25.40
C PRO A 1001 5.69 -43.24 24.27
N GLN A 1002 5.74 -42.75 23.02
CA GLN A 1002 6.38 -43.45 21.90
C GLN A 1002 7.36 -42.52 21.15
N PRO A 1003 8.47 -43.05 20.60
CA PRO A 1003 9.31 -42.28 19.69
C PRO A 1003 8.49 -41.89 18.46
N ALA A 1004 8.59 -40.63 18.03
CA ALA A 1004 7.88 -40.18 16.85
C ALA A 1004 8.35 -40.96 15.62
N GLN A 1005 7.40 -41.51 14.88
CA GLN A 1005 7.64 -42.19 13.61
C GLN A 1005 7.19 -41.28 12.47
N PRO A 1006 7.90 -41.27 11.33
CA PRO A 1006 7.41 -40.59 10.14
C PRO A 1006 6.07 -41.20 9.69
N PRO A 1007 5.14 -40.40 9.17
CA PRO A 1007 3.86 -40.90 8.71
C PRO A 1007 4.01 -41.74 7.42
N GLU A 1008 3.03 -42.60 7.16
CA GLU A 1008 2.93 -43.33 5.89
C GLU A 1008 2.67 -42.33 4.74
N LEU A 1009 3.43 -42.47 3.64
CA LEU A 1009 3.41 -41.56 2.49
C LEU A 1009 2.19 -41.79 1.57
N THR A 1010 1.00 -41.53 2.10
CA THR A 1010 -0.28 -41.78 1.41
C THR A 1010 -0.52 -40.96 0.14
N GLU A 1011 0.23 -39.88 -0.09
CA GLU A 1011 0.14 -39.06 -1.32
C GLU A 1011 1.27 -39.36 -2.31
N CYS A 1012 2.11 -40.37 -2.05
CA CYS A 1012 3.21 -40.79 -2.91
C CYS A 1012 2.94 -42.06 -3.72
N THR A 1013 1.79 -42.69 -3.51
CA THR A 1013 1.27 -43.74 -4.39
C THR A 1013 0.64 -43.12 -5.64
N SER A 1014 0.92 -43.74 -6.79
CA SER A 1014 0.48 -43.33 -8.14
C SER A 1014 -1.02 -43.45 -8.33
#